data_AF-A0A7Y2SIY8-F1
#
_entry.id   AF-A0A7Y2SIY8-F1
#
_cell.length_a   1.000
_cell.length_b   1.000
_cell.length_c   1.000
_cell.angle_alpha   90.00
_cell.angle_beta   90.00
_cell.angle_gamma   90.00
#
_symmetry.space_group_name_H-M   'P 1'
#
loop_
_entity.id
_entity.type
_entity.pdbx_description
1 polymer ?
#
loop_
_entity_poly.entity_id
_entity_poly.type
_entity_poly.pdbx_seq_one_letter_code
_entity_poly.pdbx_strand_id
1 'polypeptide(L)'
;MNIKSQTIKMLVSLSVILALFSLGVSLDQPAASAQSTSVSRGISLSRVQSPRGPAVRVVSPERFALTITGDGIIGWQDLASGAELTRPGQRLIAHSGPGAEPFVGTLGSVESSTVRARIELSGFVGAHPVRATYTIWAGGQLIVELRSPVALSSQLDLDPAASTGATLDQLGVVDLGGQRVETLMLYLNAWTVDAAQPGDVGALASGGATLAAVPTLNAQNTLVADAAGGQIDLTPPDSVVRQPRFQITGWPGPDLSLSLGGAPLVADVHYLAAYDAASSTLDVQYLGLLPPGDPVARTFSFAALQADPTIGLEILNAAGTSARSLTAAGLLTVDANLPSSETAVSGVYTGVITTKDVFDIPYIQTWPQLQLRATLSSAPAGLSGVRFSVSGPGFSQSIDDTDLSDSTFGALVTLPRRADYSLSVSALVGGSPAAPSLSVAQVAYGRVLLSIGDSITAGKQGNLLQPGDTGYPMTSPPTTGADIGHTTPLQPIVSNDGRNYYQSQNSLDDLVGGIESYENIYYTGYEVSLNNKLAQCLNSPVFLLNEGISGLYTARDRYTSGADNIVNRYGMYGRVNALGKAAVYRSHMAQLGADNVLLQLGTNDASSNFAPTNILEERPDTLYVSDLSDVVTALRQNNSALNIWMPYLPWRNDGTLADATLRQQRTQSYNLKISSLVSSLGAPTYLGPDLYTTFTDGVNAGLMDADQLHPTQAGYNLMADRWAQVLCSSSALPVEPIPTATTATTTTATATTTTATPQNQPPYNKEYLPLVVR
;
A
#
# COMPACT_ATOMS: atom_id res chain seq x y z
N MET A 1 61.94 14.83 44.38
CA MET A 1 61.42 13.44 44.38
C MET A 1 60.12 13.42 45.19
N ASN A 2 59.09 12.76 44.67
CA ASN A 2 57.72 12.61 45.21
C ASN A 2 56.76 13.82 45.18
N ILE A 3 56.32 14.20 43.97
CA ILE A 3 55.00 14.82 43.73
C ILE A 3 54.40 14.18 42.46
N LYS A 4 53.92 12.93 42.56
CA LYS A 4 53.08 12.26 41.56
C LYS A 4 52.16 11.24 42.26
N SER A 5 51.11 11.72 42.92
CA SER A 5 50.04 10.83 43.43
C SER A 5 48.71 11.53 43.73
N GLN A 6 48.66 12.87 43.83
CA GLN A 6 47.40 13.57 44.14
C GLN A 6 46.61 14.08 42.93
N THR A 7 47.25 14.31 41.78
CA THR A 7 46.55 14.90 40.61
C THR A 7 45.67 13.89 39.86
N ILE A 8 45.92 12.58 39.98
CA ILE A 8 45.10 11.54 39.33
C ILE A 8 43.85 11.19 40.14
N LYS A 9 43.86 11.39 41.47
CA LYS A 9 42.67 11.16 42.31
C LYS A 9 41.61 12.26 42.15
N MET A 10 42.02 13.48 41.81
CA MET A 10 41.08 14.61 41.64
C MET A 10 40.30 14.55 40.31
N LEU A 11 40.90 13.99 39.23
CA LEU A 11 40.22 13.83 37.95
C LEU A 11 39.20 12.68 37.94
N VAL A 12 39.47 11.59 38.67
CA VAL A 12 38.52 10.46 38.75
C VAL A 12 37.32 10.79 39.66
N SER A 13 37.51 11.60 40.71
CA SER A 13 36.41 12.03 41.58
C SER A 13 35.46 13.03 40.92
N LEU A 14 35.95 13.87 39.98
CA LEU A 14 35.10 14.84 39.28
C LEU A 14 34.22 14.17 38.20
N SER A 15 34.71 13.10 37.55
CA SER A 15 33.93 12.32 36.59
C SER A 15 32.83 11.46 37.24
N VAL A 16 33.03 10.99 38.47
CA VAL A 16 32.01 10.23 39.22
C VAL A 16 30.92 11.16 39.80
N ILE A 17 31.26 12.39 40.17
CA ILE A 17 30.26 13.38 40.65
C ILE A 17 29.41 13.95 39.49
N LEU A 18 29.98 14.11 38.28
CA LEU A 18 29.17 14.49 37.10
C LEU A 18 28.27 13.35 36.60
N ALA A 19 28.67 12.08 36.78
CA ALA A 19 27.84 10.92 36.43
C ALA A 19 26.74 10.61 37.46
N LEU A 20 26.82 11.15 38.68
CA LEU A 20 25.81 11.00 39.73
C LEU A 20 24.78 12.14 39.77
N PHE A 21 24.98 13.23 39.01
CA PHE A 21 23.99 14.31 38.86
C PHE A 21 23.08 14.15 37.62
N SER A 22 23.27 13.13 36.79
CA SER A 22 22.40 12.79 35.65
C SER A 22 21.34 11.72 35.95
N LEU A 23 21.23 11.27 37.21
CA LEU A 23 20.24 10.30 37.68
C LEU A 23 19.52 10.87 38.91
N GLY A 24 18.50 11.72 38.71
CA GLY A 24 17.69 12.18 39.84
C GLY A 24 16.93 13.48 39.67
N VAL A 25 16.17 13.63 38.58
CA VAL A 25 14.96 14.48 38.58
C VAL A 25 13.91 13.81 37.69
N SER A 26 13.34 12.69 38.16
CA SER A 26 12.00 12.28 37.73
C SER A 26 11.01 13.18 38.47
N LEU A 27 10.58 14.26 37.82
CA LEU A 27 9.35 14.93 38.23
C LEU A 27 8.23 13.92 38.02
N ASP A 28 7.62 13.47 39.11
CA ASP A 28 6.34 12.78 39.10
C ASP A 28 5.35 13.61 38.26
N GLN A 29 5.16 13.22 37.01
CA GLN A 29 4.00 13.63 36.26
C GLN A 29 2.79 12.96 36.93
N PRO A 30 1.76 13.72 37.35
CA PRO A 30 0.52 13.08 37.76
C PRO A 30 0.06 12.21 36.59
N ALA A 31 -0.23 10.94 36.87
CA ALA A 31 -0.77 10.00 35.91
C ALA A 31 -1.85 10.73 35.11
N ALA A 32 -1.57 10.98 33.83
CA ALA A 32 -2.54 11.53 32.92
C ALA A 32 -3.71 10.55 32.98
N SER A 33 -4.83 11.01 33.55
CA SER A 33 -6.13 10.39 33.34
C SER A 33 -6.20 10.05 31.86
N ALA A 34 -6.49 8.79 31.54
CA ALA A 34 -6.73 8.34 30.17
C ALA A 34 -7.80 9.25 29.56
N GLN A 35 -7.33 10.31 28.91
CA GLN A 35 -8.15 11.28 28.22
C GLN A 35 -8.46 10.55 26.93
N SER A 36 -9.72 10.14 26.80
CA SER A 36 -10.29 9.60 25.56
C SER A 36 -9.76 10.44 24.40
N THR A 37 -8.81 9.89 23.66
CA THR A 37 -8.32 10.49 22.43
C THR A 37 -9.37 10.17 21.39
N SER A 38 -10.26 11.11 21.11
CA SER A 38 -10.93 11.13 19.83
C SER A 38 -9.83 11.15 18.77
N VAL A 39 -9.58 10.02 18.13
CA VAL A 39 -8.61 9.93 17.05
C VAL A 39 -9.17 10.81 15.95
N SER A 40 -8.60 12.00 15.75
CA SER A 40 -8.89 12.83 14.58
C SER A 40 -8.62 11.96 13.36
N ARG A 41 -9.66 11.65 12.57
CA ARG A 41 -9.61 10.71 11.43
C ARG A 41 -9.09 11.35 10.14
N GLY A 42 -8.97 12.68 10.13
CA GLY A 42 -8.34 13.46 9.08
C GLY A 42 -6.93 13.92 9.44
N ILE A 43 -6.40 14.86 8.65
CA ILE A 43 -5.12 15.51 8.93
C ILE A 43 -5.12 16.14 10.33
N SER A 44 -4.06 15.84 11.08
CA SER A 44 -3.78 16.47 12.37
C SER A 44 -2.36 17.04 12.38
N LEU A 45 -2.20 18.16 13.10
CA LEU A 45 -0.93 18.85 13.22
C LEU A 45 -0.52 18.95 14.68
N SER A 46 0.77 18.73 14.93
CA SER A 46 1.37 18.96 16.23
C SER A 46 2.69 19.71 16.07
N ARG A 47 2.95 20.65 16.97
CA ARG A 47 4.28 21.26 17.07
C ARG A 47 5.19 20.29 17.81
N VAL A 48 6.32 19.97 17.21
CA VAL A 48 7.31 19.05 17.79
C VAL A 48 8.69 19.71 17.77
N GLN A 49 9.62 19.17 18.56
CA GLN A 49 11.03 19.52 18.46
C GLN A 49 11.74 18.46 17.64
N SER A 50 12.57 18.92 16.70
CA SER A 50 13.45 18.06 15.91
C SER A 50 14.92 18.36 16.23
N PRO A 51 15.86 17.49 15.83
CA PRO A 51 17.29 17.81 15.92
C PRO A 51 17.70 19.09 15.17
N ARG A 52 16.86 19.58 14.23
CA ARG A 52 17.07 20.81 13.46
C ARG A 52 16.25 22.00 13.99
N GLY A 53 15.69 21.88 15.19
CA GLY A 53 14.90 22.93 15.84
C GLY A 53 13.38 22.72 15.73
N PRO A 54 12.59 23.79 15.90
CA PRO A 54 11.14 23.72 15.88
C PRO A 54 10.61 23.11 14.57
N ALA A 55 9.65 22.21 14.71
CA ALA A 55 9.05 21.50 13.59
C ALA A 55 7.52 21.40 13.74
N VAL A 56 6.85 21.15 12.63
CA VAL A 56 5.46 20.75 12.56
C VAL A 56 5.42 19.29 12.11
N ARG A 57 4.76 18.45 12.89
CA ARG A 57 4.46 17.08 12.51
C ARG A 57 3.03 17.03 11.97
N VAL A 58 2.90 16.70 10.70
CA VAL A 58 1.64 16.53 9.98
C VAL A 58 1.36 15.04 9.90
N VAL A 59 0.21 14.62 10.40
CA VAL A 59 -0.18 13.22 10.45
C VAL A 59 -1.48 13.08 9.67
N SER A 60 -1.45 12.33 8.58
CA SER A 60 -2.65 11.71 8.03
C SER A 60 -2.71 10.31 8.64
N PRO A 61 -3.64 10.07 9.59
CA PRO A 61 -3.73 8.80 10.29
C PRO A 61 -3.67 7.64 9.30
N GLU A 62 -2.96 6.58 9.68
CA GLU A 62 -2.94 5.31 8.93
C GLU A 62 -2.24 5.38 7.56
N ARG A 63 -1.77 6.57 7.13
CA ARG A 63 -1.19 6.79 5.79
C ARG A 63 0.25 7.27 5.85
N PHE A 64 0.46 8.43 6.47
CA PHE A 64 1.79 9.03 6.55
C PHE A 64 1.91 10.01 7.72
N ALA A 65 3.13 10.17 8.21
CA ALA A 65 3.51 11.30 9.03
C ALA A 65 4.70 12.04 8.41
N LEU A 66 4.56 13.35 8.24
CA LEU A 66 5.63 14.23 7.78
C LEU A 66 6.13 15.09 8.93
N THR A 67 7.44 15.27 9.02
CA THR A 67 8.06 16.23 9.93
C THR A 67 8.67 17.36 9.12
N ILE A 68 8.19 18.58 9.35
CA ILE A 68 8.52 19.76 8.55
C ILE A 68 9.16 20.83 9.43
N THR A 69 10.32 21.32 9.01
CA THR A 69 11.07 22.40 9.68
C THR A 69 11.07 23.65 8.81
N GLY A 70 11.74 24.71 9.30
CA GLY A 70 11.97 25.93 8.51
C GLY A 70 12.71 25.69 7.19
N ASP A 71 13.44 24.57 7.08
CA ASP A 71 14.20 24.21 5.88
C ASP A 71 13.49 23.18 4.98
N GLY A 72 12.22 22.87 5.23
CA GLY A 72 11.45 21.87 4.47
C GLY A 72 11.18 20.57 5.24
N ILE A 73 10.80 19.53 4.50
CA ILE A 73 10.39 18.22 5.02
C ILE A 73 11.64 17.40 5.36
N ILE A 74 11.79 16.99 6.62
CA ILE A 74 12.98 16.29 7.14
C ILE A 74 12.72 14.84 7.54
N GLY A 75 11.48 14.38 7.46
CA GLY A 75 11.09 13.01 7.78
C GLY A 75 9.74 12.69 7.19
N TRP A 76 9.59 11.44 6.77
CA TRP A 76 8.38 10.84 6.23
C TRP A 76 8.29 9.41 6.73
N GLN A 77 7.31 9.17 7.59
CA GLN A 77 7.02 7.85 8.13
C GLN A 77 5.80 7.27 7.42
N ASP A 78 5.92 6.05 6.88
CA ASP A 78 4.75 5.23 6.53
C ASP A 78 4.15 4.68 7.82
N LEU A 79 2.92 5.06 8.13
CA LEU A 79 2.28 4.67 9.38
C LEU A 79 1.74 3.25 9.34
N ALA A 80 1.56 2.66 8.16
CA ALA A 80 1.11 1.27 8.03
C ALA A 80 2.23 0.28 8.37
N SER A 81 3.46 0.54 7.91
CA SER A 81 4.64 -0.29 8.21
C SER A 81 5.47 0.21 9.39
N GLY A 82 5.30 1.47 9.79
CA GLY A 82 6.13 2.16 10.78
C GLY A 82 7.50 2.61 10.25
N ALA A 83 7.81 2.37 8.98
CA ALA A 83 9.11 2.66 8.38
C ALA A 83 9.33 4.17 8.16
N GLU A 84 10.56 4.62 8.39
CA GLU A 84 11.02 5.94 7.97
C GLU A 84 11.52 5.84 6.52
N LEU A 85 11.00 6.69 5.66
CA LEU A 85 11.19 6.65 4.21
C LEU A 85 12.06 7.80 3.70
N THR A 86 12.38 8.77 4.55
CA THR A 86 13.39 9.80 4.23
C THR A 86 14.78 9.28 4.58
N ARG A 87 15.75 9.50 3.67
CA ARG A 87 17.14 9.10 3.92
C ARG A 87 17.67 9.78 5.20
N PRO A 88 18.34 9.06 6.12
CA PRO A 88 18.88 9.63 7.33
C PRO A 88 19.76 10.87 7.07
N GLY A 89 19.43 11.99 7.72
CA GLY A 89 20.16 13.25 7.61
C GLY A 89 19.86 14.07 6.36
N GLN A 90 18.99 13.61 5.45
CA GLN A 90 18.55 14.37 4.28
C GLN A 90 17.20 15.05 4.51
N ARG A 91 16.75 15.84 3.52
CA ARG A 91 15.40 16.39 3.45
C ARG A 91 14.64 15.58 2.41
N LEU A 92 13.36 15.28 2.63
CA LEU A 92 12.57 14.58 1.62
C LEU A 92 12.56 15.37 0.31
N ILE A 93 12.32 16.68 0.37
CA ILE A 93 12.50 17.58 -0.76
C ILE A 93 13.55 18.64 -0.39
N ALA A 94 14.62 18.71 -1.16
CA ALA A 94 15.64 19.75 -1.06
C ALA A 94 15.45 20.78 -2.18
N HIS A 95 15.36 22.07 -1.82
CA HIS A 95 15.32 23.18 -2.78
C HIS A 95 16.67 23.89 -2.79
N SER A 96 17.18 24.23 -3.97
CA SER A 96 18.46 24.94 -4.11
C SER A 96 18.45 25.95 -5.26
N GLY A 97 19.30 26.96 -5.15
CA GLY A 97 19.49 27.98 -6.19
C GLY A 97 20.39 27.53 -7.33
N PRO A 98 20.60 28.41 -8.33
CA PRO A 98 21.48 28.14 -9.46
C PRO A 98 22.94 27.84 -9.07
N GLY A 99 23.41 28.33 -7.92
CA GLY A 99 24.74 28.06 -7.36
C GLY A 99 24.77 26.86 -6.40
N ALA A 100 23.71 26.04 -6.38
CA ALA A 100 23.50 24.94 -5.44
C ALA A 100 23.44 25.36 -3.95
N GLU A 101 23.18 26.64 -3.66
CA GLU A 101 22.91 27.08 -2.29
C GLU A 101 21.57 26.50 -1.82
N PRO A 102 21.51 25.83 -0.66
CA PRO A 102 20.26 25.25 -0.18
C PRO A 102 19.31 26.35 0.32
N PHE A 103 18.01 26.08 0.21
CA PHE A 103 17.00 26.85 0.92
C PHE A 103 17.20 26.71 2.43
N VAL A 104 17.25 27.86 3.11
CA VAL A 104 17.29 27.97 4.56
C VAL A 104 16.17 28.90 4.98
N GLY A 105 15.33 28.44 5.89
CA GLY A 105 14.10 29.17 6.20
C GLY A 105 13.61 29.00 7.62
N THR A 106 12.45 29.58 7.86
CA THR A 106 11.73 29.52 9.13
C THR A 106 10.28 29.15 8.88
N LEU A 107 9.69 28.42 9.84
CA LEU A 107 8.27 28.09 9.82
C LEU A 107 7.43 29.36 10.01
N GLY A 108 6.58 29.64 9.04
CA GLY A 108 5.61 30.73 9.04
C GLY A 108 4.23 30.27 9.54
N SER A 109 3.19 30.60 8.77
CA SER A 109 1.81 30.23 9.09
C SER A 109 1.57 28.73 8.87
N VAL A 110 0.66 28.21 9.69
CA VAL A 110 0.22 26.82 9.66
C VAL A 110 -1.30 26.83 9.78
N GLU A 111 -1.97 26.34 8.76
CA GLU A 111 -3.42 26.20 8.69
C GLU A 111 -3.76 24.72 8.47
N SER A 112 -4.86 24.25 9.02
CA SER A 112 -5.27 22.87 8.83
C SER A 112 -6.76 22.65 9.00
N SER A 113 -7.28 21.74 8.20
CA SER A 113 -8.56 21.06 8.39
C SER A 113 -8.31 19.55 8.47
N THR A 114 -9.39 18.78 8.64
CA THR A 114 -9.38 17.31 8.51
C THR A 114 -8.96 16.84 7.11
N VAL A 115 -9.11 17.69 6.09
CA VAL A 115 -8.84 17.33 4.69
C VAL A 115 -7.45 17.76 4.24
N ARG A 116 -6.98 18.92 4.72
CA ARG A 116 -5.81 19.61 4.17
C ARG A 116 -5.02 20.35 5.24
N ALA A 117 -3.69 20.26 5.21
CA ALA A 117 -2.80 21.20 5.88
C ALA A 117 -2.18 22.18 4.88
N ARG A 118 -1.97 23.43 5.29
CA ARG A 118 -1.16 24.40 4.56
C ARG A 118 -0.09 24.96 5.48
N ILE A 119 1.16 24.84 5.07
CA ILE A 119 2.33 25.26 5.84
C ILE A 119 3.17 26.19 4.96
N GLU A 120 3.40 27.40 5.44
CA GLU A 120 4.23 28.38 4.74
C GLU A 120 5.60 28.48 5.39
N LEU A 121 6.65 28.42 4.58
CA LEU A 121 8.02 28.70 4.96
C LEU A 121 8.48 29.99 4.29
N SER A 122 9.24 30.79 5.04
CA SER A 122 9.89 31.99 4.51
C SER A 122 11.38 31.91 4.79
N GLY A 123 12.19 32.17 3.77
CA GLY A 123 13.63 31.98 3.85
C GLY A 123 14.38 32.57 2.67
N PHE A 124 15.58 32.05 2.45
CA PHE A 124 16.48 32.52 1.42
C PHE A 124 17.20 31.35 0.74
N VAL A 125 17.59 31.60 -0.51
CA VAL A 125 18.55 30.82 -1.28
C VAL A 125 19.66 31.78 -1.71
N GLY A 126 20.84 31.65 -1.10
CA GLY A 126 21.87 32.67 -1.20
C GLY A 126 21.36 34.04 -0.72
N ALA A 127 21.33 35.04 -1.61
CA ALA A 127 20.82 36.38 -1.31
C ALA A 127 19.35 36.59 -1.75
N HIS A 128 18.70 35.56 -2.31
CA HIS A 128 17.38 35.70 -2.91
C HIS A 128 16.29 35.25 -1.93
N PRO A 129 15.27 36.10 -1.66
CA PRO A 129 14.15 35.71 -0.80
C PRO A 129 13.29 34.65 -1.48
N VAL A 130 12.93 33.62 -0.72
CA VAL A 130 12.09 32.51 -1.19
C VAL A 130 10.95 32.27 -0.20
N ARG A 131 9.74 32.08 -0.74
CA ARG A 131 8.59 31.56 0.02
C ARG A 131 8.22 30.20 -0.53
N ALA A 132 8.14 29.21 0.35
CA ALA A 132 7.67 27.87 0.00
C ALA A 132 6.35 27.59 0.71
N THR A 133 5.32 27.19 -0.03
CA THR A 133 4.02 26.81 0.54
C THR A 133 3.80 25.32 0.29
N TYR A 134 3.68 24.55 1.37
CA TYR A 134 3.30 23.14 1.33
C TYR A 134 1.80 23.02 1.57
N THR A 135 1.06 22.49 0.60
CA THR A 135 -0.35 22.14 0.77
C THR A 135 -0.49 20.63 0.73
N ILE A 136 -0.91 20.04 1.85
CA ILE A 136 -0.83 18.61 2.14
C ILE A 136 -2.26 18.09 2.24
N TRP A 137 -2.64 17.18 1.35
CA TRP A 137 -3.95 16.54 1.36
C TRP A 137 -3.89 15.24 2.16
N ALA A 138 -5.00 14.90 2.81
CA ALA A 138 -5.11 13.68 3.62
C ALA A 138 -4.85 12.40 2.80
N GLY A 139 -5.06 12.46 1.48
CA GLY A 139 -4.77 11.38 0.54
C GLY A 139 -3.27 11.11 0.29
N GLY A 140 -2.36 12.00 0.69
CA GLY A 140 -0.92 11.86 0.45
C GLY A 140 -0.38 12.76 -0.65
N GLN A 141 -1.22 13.60 -1.26
CA GLN A 141 -0.79 14.57 -2.26
C GLN A 141 -0.28 15.85 -1.59
N LEU A 142 0.94 16.26 -1.94
CA LEU A 142 1.61 17.47 -1.48
C LEU A 142 1.85 18.42 -2.65
N ILE A 143 1.27 19.61 -2.60
CA ILE A 143 1.65 20.69 -3.52
C ILE A 143 2.74 21.52 -2.86
N VAL A 144 3.80 21.81 -3.61
CA VAL A 144 4.85 22.74 -3.20
C VAL A 144 4.84 23.92 -4.16
N GLU A 145 4.39 25.08 -3.69
CA GLU A 145 4.52 26.33 -4.44
C GLU A 145 5.76 27.09 -3.97
N LEU A 146 6.71 27.31 -4.87
CA LEU A 146 7.92 28.07 -4.63
C LEU A 146 7.81 29.43 -5.30
N ARG A 147 7.93 30.51 -4.53
CA ARG A 147 7.96 31.89 -5.04
C ARG A 147 9.34 32.48 -4.81
N SER A 148 10.03 32.83 -5.89
CA SER A 148 11.42 33.27 -5.87
C SER A 148 11.72 34.22 -7.04
N PRO A 149 12.63 35.19 -6.91
CA PRO A 149 13.11 35.99 -8.05
C PRO A 149 14.06 35.22 -8.97
N VAL A 150 14.53 34.04 -8.55
CA VAL A 150 15.44 33.17 -9.32
C VAL A 150 14.85 31.78 -9.50
N ALA A 151 15.25 31.07 -10.56
CA ALA A 151 14.89 29.67 -10.75
C ALA A 151 15.46 28.80 -9.63
N LEU A 152 14.67 27.85 -9.15
CA LEU A 152 15.08 26.90 -8.13
C LEU A 152 15.15 25.50 -8.75
N SER A 153 16.05 24.68 -8.20
CA SER A 153 16.08 23.25 -8.43
C SER A 153 15.50 22.55 -7.21
N SER A 154 14.68 21.54 -7.44
CA SER A 154 14.09 20.70 -6.38
C SER A 154 14.48 19.25 -6.60
N GLN A 155 14.95 18.59 -5.54
CA GLN A 155 15.38 17.20 -5.57
C GLN A 155 14.64 16.40 -4.49
N LEU A 156 14.16 15.22 -4.85
CA LEU A 156 13.56 14.23 -3.94
C LEU A 156 14.66 13.30 -3.40
N ASP A 157 14.82 13.20 -2.08
CA ASP A 157 15.80 12.31 -1.44
C ASP A 157 15.13 11.22 -0.60
N LEU A 158 14.91 10.06 -1.22
CA LEU A 158 14.37 8.86 -0.58
C LEU A 158 15.46 8.00 0.09
N ASP A 159 15.08 7.31 1.16
CA ASP A 159 15.88 6.21 1.68
C ASP A 159 15.99 5.13 0.59
N PRO A 160 17.19 4.58 0.28
CA PRO A 160 17.33 3.50 -0.70
C PRO A 160 16.53 2.23 -0.34
N ALA A 161 16.24 2.01 0.93
CA ALA A 161 15.33 0.96 1.40
C ALA A 161 13.85 1.36 1.35
N ALA A 162 13.57 2.62 1.03
CA ALA A 162 12.26 3.20 0.75
C ALA A 162 12.20 3.71 -0.69
N SER A 163 12.95 3.09 -1.62
CA SER A 163 13.22 3.56 -2.99
C SER A 163 11.99 3.74 -3.87
N THR A 164 10.83 3.61 -3.27
CA THR A 164 9.55 3.38 -3.86
C THR A 164 8.54 4.05 -2.91
N GLY A 165 7.70 4.94 -3.41
CA GLY A 165 6.57 5.51 -2.65
C GLY A 165 6.34 7.00 -2.76
N ALA A 166 7.21 7.71 -3.49
CA ALA A 166 6.93 9.10 -3.80
C ALA A 166 7.46 9.49 -5.18
N THR A 167 6.71 10.32 -5.89
CA THR A 167 7.16 11.04 -7.10
C THR A 167 7.09 12.54 -6.87
N LEU A 168 7.94 13.29 -7.55
CA LEU A 168 7.89 14.73 -7.59
C LEU A 168 7.73 15.21 -9.04
N ASP A 169 6.55 15.72 -9.36
CA ASP A 169 6.24 16.26 -10.68
C ASP A 169 6.26 17.79 -10.67
N GLN A 170 6.76 18.40 -11.75
CA GLN A 170 6.65 19.84 -11.96
C GLN A 170 5.40 20.14 -12.80
N LEU A 171 4.40 20.77 -12.19
CA LEU A 171 3.11 21.05 -12.82
C LEU A 171 3.13 22.32 -13.67
N GLY A 172 3.96 23.29 -13.31
CA GLY A 172 4.04 24.53 -14.07
C GLY A 172 4.96 25.59 -13.49
N VAL A 173 5.20 26.61 -14.31
CA VAL A 173 5.96 27.81 -13.96
C VAL A 173 5.22 29.02 -14.48
N VAL A 174 4.99 30.01 -13.60
CA VAL A 174 4.36 31.29 -13.97
C VAL A 174 5.21 32.44 -13.46
N ASP A 175 5.50 33.41 -14.33
CA ASP A 175 6.17 34.65 -13.95
C ASP A 175 5.14 35.74 -13.60
N LEU A 176 5.19 36.22 -12.36
CA LEU A 176 4.29 37.25 -11.82
C LEU A 176 5.10 38.45 -11.30
N GLY A 177 5.29 39.46 -12.15
CA GLY A 177 5.83 40.76 -11.71
C GLY A 177 7.25 40.71 -11.12
N GLY A 178 8.14 39.91 -11.71
CA GLY A 178 9.53 39.73 -11.22
C GLY A 178 9.69 38.65 -10.14
N GLN A 179 8.62 37.92 -9.83
CA GLN A 179 8.63 36.69 -9.05
C GLN A 179 8.28 35.52 -9.97
N ARG A 180 9.13 34.50 -9.98
CA ARG A 180 8.86 33.21 -10.58
C ARG A 180 8.12 32.35 -9.57
N VAL A 181 6.99 31.79 -9.98
CA VAL A 181 6.21 30.83 -9.19
C VAL A 181 6.33 29.46 -9.83
N GLU A 182 6.98 28.54 -9.13
CA GLU A 182 7.12 27.14 -9.55
C GLU A 182 6.17 26.29 -8.70
N THR A 183 5.35 25.47 -9.36
CA THR A 183 4.42 24.56 -8.69
C THR A 183 4.85 23.13 -8.92
N LEU A 184 5.09 22.41 -7.82
CA LEU A 184 5.44 21.00 -7.80
C LEU A 184 4.34 20.19 -7.12
N MET A 185 4.17 18.94 -7.51
CA MET A 185 3.35 17.96 -6.82
C MET A 185 4.24 16.81 -6.35
N LEU A 186 4.42 16.68 -5.04
CA LEU A 186 4.91 15.46 -4.41
C LEU A 186 3.72 14.58 -4.11
N TYR A 187 3.78 13.32 -4.48
CA TYR A 187 2.79 12.37 -4.02
C TYR A 187 3.43 11.37 -3.06
N LEU A 188 2.78 11.07 -1.93
CA LEU A 188 3.29 10.23 -0.84
C LEU A 188 2.46 8.97 -0.69
N ASN A 189 3.11 7.81 -0.63
CA ASN A 189 2.55 6.48 -0.35
C ASN A 189 1.33 6.06 -1.22
N ALA A 190 0.86 6.94 -2.09
CA ALA A 190 0.30 6.65 -3.38
C ALA A 190 1.49 6.71 -4.37
N TRP A 191 1.53 5.75 -5.27
CA TRP A 191 2.61 5.54 -6.21
C TRP A 191 1.99 5.95 -7.56
N THR A 192 2.34 7.14 -8.04
CA THR A 192 1.42 8.15 -8.64
C THR A 192 1.69 8.60 -10.06
N VAL A 193 0.61 8.89 -10.81
CA VAL A 193 0.09 10.22 -11.18
C VAL A 193 -1.44 10.02 -11.31
N ASP A 194 -2.30 10.96 -10.93
CA ASP A 194 -3.66 10.92 -11.48
C ASP A 194 -3.51 11.05 -13.00
N ALA A 195 -4.03 10.11 -13.78
CA ALA A 195 -3.92 10.20 -15.25
C ALA A 195 -4.65 11.45 -15.79
N ALA A 196 -5.53 12.03 -14.97
CA ALA A 196 -6.17 13.30 -15.22
C ALA A 196 -5.20 14.48 -15.03
N GLN A 197 -5.14 15.34 -16.04
CA GLN A 197 -4.27 16.50 -16.10
C GLN A 197 -5.03 17.79 -15.73
N PRO A 198 -4.32 18.85 -15.28
CA PRO A 198 -4.92 20.17 -15.13
C PRO A 198 -5.61 20.62 -16.43
N GLY A 199 -6.87 21.04 -16.30
CA GLY A 199 -7.71 21.46 -17.42
C GLY A 199 -8.62 20.36 -17.98
N ASP A 200 -8.45 19.10 -17.59
CA ASP A 200 -9.39 18.04 -17.98
C ASP A 200 -10.78 18.35 -17.46
N VAL A 201 -11.77 18.15 -18.34
CA VAL A 201 -13.15 18.52 -18.11
C VAL A 201 -13.86 17.40 -17.36
N GLY A 202 -14.43 17.71 -16.20
CA GLY A 202 -15.37 16.83 -15.54
C GLY A 202 -16.73 16.87 -16.25
N ALA A 203 -17.43 15.73 -16.33
CA ALA A 203 -18.79 15.72 -16.86
C ALA A 203 -19.80 16.11 -15.75
N LEU A 204 -20.92 16.67 -16.18
CA LEU A 204 -22.05 17.03 -15.32
C LEU A 204 -23.21 16.06 -15.58
N ALA A 205 -23.74 15.44 -14.53
CA ALA A 205 -25.09 14.92 -14.52
C ALA A 205 -25.99 15.97 -13.82
N SER A 206 -27.18 16.25 -14.36
CA SER A 206 -27.98 17.39 -13.89
C SER A 206 -28.70 17.08 -12.57
N GLY A 207 -28.11 17.48 -11.43
CA GLY A 207 -28.67 17.38 -10.07
C GLY A 207 -29.60 18.53 -9.64
N GLY A 208 -29.91 19.48 -10.53
CA GLY A 208 -30.84 20.59 -10.27
C GLY A 208 -30.20 21.90 -9.78
N ALA A 209 -28.91 21.93 -9.45
CA ALA A 209 -28.14 23.16 -9.22
C ALA A 209 -27.71 23.83 -10.53
N THR A 210 -27.69 25.17 -10.57
CA THR A 210 -27.03 25.94 -11.64
C THR A 210 -25.56 26.16 -11.30
N LEU A 211 -24.65 25.70 -12.16
CA LEU A 211 -23.22 25.98 -12.04
C LEU A 211 -22.83 27.25 -12.80
N ALA A 212 -21.89 28.02 -12.24
CA ALA A 212 -21.37 29.22 -12.91
C ALA A 212 -20.48 28.90 -14.12
N ALA A 213 -19.81 27.73 -14.11
CA ALA A 213 -18.95 27.24 -15.17
C ALA A 213 -18.92 25.71 -15.20
N VAL A 214 -18.41 25.13 -16.29
CA VAL A 214 -18.15 23.69 -16.38
C VAL A 214 -17.02 23.32 -15.40
N PRO A 215 -17.21 22.34 -14.52
CA PRO A 215 -16.16 21.90 -13.60
C PRO A 215 -14.94 21.37 -14.35
N THR A 216 -13.76 21.83 -13.94
CA THR A 216 -12.47 21.39 -14.49
C THR A 216 -11.49 21.08 -13.37
N LEU A 217 -10.53 20.20 -13.67
CA LEU A 217 -9.39 20.02 -12.79
C LEU A 217 -8.51 21.27 -12.80
N ASN A 218 -8.27 21.85 -11.63
CA ASN A 218 -7.32 22.96 -11.49
C ASN A 218 -5.86 22.47 -11.55
N ALA A 219 -4.91 23.40 -11.42
CA ALA A 219 -3.48 23.10 -11.36
C ALA A 219 -3.09 22.16 -10.20
N GLN A 220 -3.98 21.94 -9.24
CA GLN A 220 -3.80 21.05 -8.10
C GLN A 220 -4.47 19.69 -8.30
N ASN A 221 -4.91 19.34 -9.51
CA ASN A 221 -5.70 18.13 -9.82
C ASN A 221 -6.91 17.98 -8.87
N THR A 222 -7.53 19.11 -8.54
CA THR A 222 -8.77 19.19 -7.75
C THR A 222 -9.88 19.62 -8.68
N LEU A 223 -11.00 18.90 -8.69
CA LEU A 223 -12.17 19.25 -9.48
C LEU A 223 -12.87 20.43 -8.81
N VAL A 224 -12.84 21.59 -9.46
CA VAL A 224 -13.40 22.82 -8.91
C VAL A 224 -14.79 23.06 -9.49
N ALA A 225 -15.75 23.36 -8.62
CA ALA A 225 -17.09 23.77 -9.00
C ALA A 225 -17.50 25.04 -8.25
N ASP A 226 -18.28 25.89 -8.91
CA ASP A 226 -18.95 27.05 -8.32
C ASP A 226 -20.46 26.87 -8.47
N ALA A 227 -21.12 26.67 -7.34
CA ALA A 227 -22.50 26.21 -7.27
C ALA A 227 -23.26 26.86 -6.12
N ALA A 228 -24.46 27.36 -6.42
CA ALA A 228 -25.33 27.98 -5.43
C ALA A 228 -26.55 27.08 -5.14
N GLY A 229 -26.48 26.30 -4.07
CA GLY A 229 -27.59 25.47 -3.55
C GLY A 229 -28.01 24.29 -4.43
N GLY A 230 -28.86 23.41 -3.88
CA GLY A 230 -29.34 22.20 -4.56
C GLY A 230 -28.37 21.00 -4.47
N GLN A 231 -28.74 19.90 -5.15
CA GLN A 231 -27.86 18.76 -5.35
C GLN A 231 -26.93 19.04 -6.55
N ILE A 232 -25.65 18.71 -6.39
CA ILE A 232 -24.62 18.86 -7.42
C ILE A 232 -24.09 17.47 -7.74
N ASP A 233 -24.08 17.08 -9.02
CA ASP A 233 -23.43 15.85 -9.43
C ASP A 233 -22.15 16.18 -10.20
N LEU A 234 -21.00 15.71 -9.72
CA LEU A 234 -19.70 15.92 -10.33
C LEU A 234 -19.11 14.58 -10.79
N THR A 235 -18.80 14.46 -12.07
CA THR A 235 -18.14 13.27 -12.63
C THR A 235 -16.69 13.61 -12.98
N PRO A 236 -15.70 13.05 -12.26
CA PRO A 236 -14.30 13.22 -12.62
C PRO A 236 -13.98 12.72 -14.05
N PRO A 237 -12.94 13.25 -14.73
CA PRO A 237 -12.56 12.86 -16.09
C PRO A 237 -12.33 11.36 -16.23
N ASP A 238 -12.70 10.73 -17.36
CA ASP A 238 -12.59 9.28 -17.59
C ASP A 238 -11.14 8.77 -17.62
N SER A 239 -10.64 8.51 -16.41
CA SER A 239 -9.28 8.17 -16.10
C SER A 239 -9.27 7.51 -14.73
N VAL A 240 -8.16 6.84 -14.39
CA VAL A 240 -7.92 6.42 -13.02
C VAL A 240 -7.63 7.69 -12.20
N VAL A 241 -8.51 7.98 -11.26
CA VAL A 241 -8.30 9.04 -10.27
C VAL A 241 -8.14 8.37 -8.91
N ARG A 242 -6.98 8.53 -8.30
CA ARG A 242 -6.72 8.02 -6.95
C ARG A 242 -7.13 9.09 -5.97
N GLN A 243 -8.13 8.77 -5.16
CA GLN A 243 -8.60 9.67 -4.12
C GLN A 243 -8.96 11.05 -4.70
N PRO A 244 -9.97 11.12 -5.60
CA PRO A 244 -10.48 12.36 -6.15
C PRO A 244 -10.69 13.47 -5.11
N ARG A 245 -10.32 14.68 -5.51
CA ARG A 245 -10.47 15.90 -4.72
C ARG A 245 -11.49 16.82 -5.35
N PHE A 246 -12.31 17.43 -4.51
CA PHE A 246 -13.32 18.38 -4.94
C PHE A 246 -13.19 19.66 -4.12
N GLN A 247 -13.38 20.78 -4.78
CA GLN A 247 -13.52 22.08 -4.14
C GLN A 247 -14.78 22.75 -4.70
N ILE A 248 -15.76 22.96 -3.83
CA ILE A 248 -17.06 23.51 -4.19
C ILE A 248 -17.22 24.85 -3.50
N THR A 249 -17.25 25.93 -4.27
CA THR A 249 -17.52 27.28 -3.79
C THR A 249 -19.02 27.59 -3.83
N GLY A 250 -19.51 28.43 -2.91
CA GLY A 250 -20.93 28.75 -2.79
C GLY A 250 -21.76 27.72 -2.03
N TRP A 251 -21.11 26.76 -1.36
CA TRP A 251 -21.78 25.69 -0.63
C TRP A 251 -22.52 26.24 0.62
N PRO A 252 -23.79 25.85 0.87
CA PRO A 252 -24.66 26.56 1.82
C PRO A 252 -24.33 26.35 3.31
N GLY A 253 -23.54 25.34 3.67
CA GLY A 253 -23.19 25.05 5.06
C GLY A 253 -22.34 23.79 5.24
N PRO A 254 -21.90 23.45 6.47
CA PRO A 254 -21.01 22.32 6.71
C PRO A 254 -21.65 20.93 6.50
N ASP A 255 -22.98 20.88 6.46
CA ASP A 255 -23.77 19.67 6.34
C ASP A 255 -23.73 19.12 4.91
N LEU A 256 -23.21 17.89 4.76
CA LEU A 256 -22.99 17.24 3.46
C LEU A 256 -23.43 15.77 3.50
N SER A 257 -24.28 15.40 2.54
CA SER A 257 -24.47 14.02 2.09
C SER A 257 -23.74 13.82 0.76
N LEU A 258 -23.03 12.70 0.64
CA LEU A 258 -22.27 12.35 -0.55
C LEU A 258 -22.62 10.92 -0.99
N SER A 259 -22.82 10.70 -2.29
CA SER A 259 -22.94 9.36 -2.86
C SER A 259 -22.09 9.20 -4.12
N LEU A 260 -21.60 8.01 -4.39
CA LEU A 260 -20.88 7.64 -5.62
C LEU A 260 -21.70 6.63 -6.41
N GLY A 261 -22.06 6.94 -7.65
CA GLY A 261 -22.91 6.07 -8.47
C GLY A 261 -24.26 5.73 -7.82
N GLY A 262 -24.79 6.65 -7.02
CA GLY A 262 -26.02 6.47 -6.22
C GLY A 262 -25.84 5.69 -4.91
N ALA A 263 -24.66 5.13 -4.63
CA ALA A 263 -24.37 4.48 -3.36
C ALA A 263 -23.93 5.52 -2.30
N PRO A 264 -24.60 5.61 -1.13
CA PRO A 264 -24.26 6.60 -0.11
C PRO A 264 -22.86 6.34 0.46
N LEU A 265 -22.11 7.43 0.66
CA LEU A 265 -20.79 7.41 1.28
C LEU A 265 -20.88 7.87 2.74
N VAL A 266 -19.92 7.42 3.55
CA VAL A 266 -19.88 7.71 4.99
C VAL A 266 -18.64 8.57 5.26
N ALA A 267 -18.87 9.69 5.96
CA ALA A 267 -17.80 10.59 6.36
C ALA A 267 -16.78 9.87 7.26
N ASP A 268 -15.52 10.23 7.12
CA ASP A 268 -14.36 9.66 7.82
C ASP A 268 -14.10 8.17 7.56
N VAL A 269 -14.84 7.55 6.64
CA VAL A 269 -14.60 6.17 6.17
C VAL A 269 -14.33 6.18 4.67
N HIS A 270 -15.26 6.73 3.89
CA HIS A 270 -15.14 6.79 2.43
C HIS A 270 -14.59 8.14 1.95
N TYR A 271 -14.82 9.22 2.69
CA TYR A 271 -14.37 10.56 2.33
C TYR A 271 -14.08 11.41 3.57
N LEU A 272 -13.25 12.43 3.41
CA LEU A 272 -13.07 13.52 4.36
C LEU A 272 -13.63 14.81 3.76
N ALA A 273 -14.24 15.65 4.59
CA ALA A 273 -14.78 16.94 4.16
C ALA A 273 -14.42 18.06 5.15
N ALA A 274 -14.24 19.28 4.64
CA ALA A 274 -14.00 20.48 5.43
C ALA A 274 -14.72 21.67 4.81
N TYR A 275 -15.48 22.39 5.63
CA TYR A 275 -16.21 23.59 5.21
C TYR A 275 -15.58 24.85 5.83
N ASP A 276 -15.25 25.82 5.00
CA ASP A 276 -14.84 27.16 5.39
C ASP A 276 -16.01 28.14 5.28
N ALA A 277 -16.52 28.58 6.43
CA ALA A 277 -17.65 29.50 6.50
C ALA A 277 -17.32 30.92 6.01
N ALA A 278 -16.04 31.33 6.00
CA ALA A 278 -15.64 32.66 5.55
C ALA A 278 -15.67 32.78 4.02
N SER A 279 -15.32 31.69 3.34
CA SER A 279 -15.29 31.61 1.87
C SER A 279 -16.47 30.83 1.27
N SER A 280 -17.35 30.27 2.10
CA SER A 280 -18.40 29.31 1.71
C SER A 280 -17.87 28.19 0.81
N THR A 281 -16.68 27.68 1.14
CA THR A 281 -15.98 26.66 0.35
C THR A 281 -16.02 25.32 1.06
N LEU A 282 -16.41 24.29 0.34
CA LEU A 282 -16.37 22.89 0.77
C LEU A 282 -15.22 22.17 0.04
N ASP A 283 -14.23 21.73 0.79
CA ASP A 283 -13.16 20.84 0.29
C ASP A 283 -13.52 19.39 0.65
N VAL A 284 -13.46 18.47 -0.32
CA VAL A 284 -13.74 17.04 -0.13
C VAL A 284 -12.61 16.19 -0.70
N GLN A 285 -12.23 15.15 0.03
CA GLN A 285 -11.23 14.16 -0.34
C GLN A 285 -11.86 12.77 -0.29
N TYR A 286 -12.11 12.14 -1.44
CA TYR A 286 -12.49 10.72 -1.48
C TYR A 286 -11.28 9.87 -1.10
N LEU A 287 -11.48 8.79 -0.35
CA LEU A 287 -10.39 7.97 0.20
C LEU A 287 -10.13 6.67 -0.58
N GLY A 288 -11.04 6.30 -1.48
CA GLY A 288 -10.92 5.12 -2.34
C GLY A 288 -10.30 5.39 -3.71
N LEU A 289 -10.23 4.33 -4.51
CA LEU A 289 -9.90 4.37 -5.94
C LEU A 289 -11.14 4.74 -6.76
N LEU A 290 -10.99 5.61 -7.75
CA LEU A 290 -11.99 5.83 -8.80
C LEU A 290 -11.45 5.29 -10.13
N PRO A 291 -11.85 4.09 -10.57
CA PRO A 291 -11.42 3.57 -11.86
C PRO A 291 -12.08 4.34 -13.03
N PRO A 292 -11.49 4.30 -14.23
CA PRO A 292 -12.16 4.75 -15.46
C PRO A 292 -13.33 3.81 -15.80
N GLY A 293 -14.23 4.26 -16.65
CA GLY A 293 -15.42 3.51 -17.07
C GLY A 293 -16.69 4.34 -17.05
N ASP A 294 -17.83 3.66 -16.85
CA ASP A 294 -19.18 4.27 -16.94
C ASP A 294 -19.27 5.57 -16.11
N PRO A 295 -19.56 6.72 -16.74
CA PRO A 295 -19.78 7.99 -16.06
C PRO A 295 -20.77 7.91 -14.89
N VAL A 296 -21.81 7.07 -14.99
CA VAL A 296 -22.82 6.94 -13.92
C VAL A 296 -22.19 6.36 -12.66
N ALA A 297 -21.41 5.29 -12.77
CA ALA A 297 -20.70 4.68 -11.64
C ALA A 297 -19.65 5.61 -11.01
N ARG A 298 -19.19 6.62 -11.76
CA ARG A 298 -18.12 7.55 -11.37
C ARG A 298 -18.62 8.91 -10.89
N THR A 299 -19.93 9.13 -10.94
CA THR A 299 -20.54 10.41 -10.57
C THR A 299 -20.70 10.52 -9.05
N PHE A 300 -20.19 11.61 -8.49
CA PHE A 300 -20.35 11.99 -7.10
C PHE A 300 -21.53 12.96 -6.96
N SER A 301 -22.53 12.60 -6.17
CA SER A 301 -23.67 13.48 -5.86
C SER A 301 -23.51 14.10 -4.49
N PHE A 302 -23.40 15.43 -4.45
CA PHE A 302 -23.31 16.26 -3.27
C PHE A 302 -24.69 16.86 -2.98
N ALA A 303 -25.21 16.66 -1.78
CA ALA A 303 -26.43 17.30 -1.33
C ALA A 303 -26.25 17.88 0.08
N ALA A 304 -26.94 18.99 0.39
CA ALA A 304 -27.07 19.43 1.77
C ALA A 304 -27.74 18.30 2.58
N LEU A 305 -27.22 17.98 3.76
CA LEU A 305 -27.56 16.77 4.52
C LEU A 305 -29.09 16.62 4.69
N GLN A 306 -29.69 15.73 3.91
CA GLN A 306 -31.03 15.23 4.15
C GLN A 306 -30.91 13.91 4.89
N ALA A 307 -30.86 14.00 6.22
CA ALA A 307 -31.33 13.12 7.30
C ALA A 307 -31.33 11.57 7.21
N ASP A 308 -30.81 10.92 6.17
CA ASP A 308 -30.80 9.45 6.10
C ASP A 308 -29.62 8.90 6.91
N PRO A 309 -29.88 8.04 7.92
CA PRO A 309 -28.82 7.36 8.65
C PRO A 309 -27.98 6.50 7.72
N THR A 310 -26.67 6.55 7.85
CA THR A 310 -25.74 5.67 7.10
C THR A 310 -24.74 5.04 8.06
N ILE A 311 -24.27 3.83 7.72
CA ILE A 311 -23.31 3.08 8.52
C ILE A 311 -22.05 2.79 7.69
N GLY A 312 -20.91 3.18 8.23
CA GLY A 312 -19.59 2.88 7.67
C GLY A 312 -18.97 1.66 8.35
N LEU A 313 -18.09 0.97 7.62
CA LEU A 313 -17.34 -0.17 8.13
C LEU A 313 -15.87 -0.03 7.77
N GLU A 314 -15.03 -0.22 8.77
CA GLU A 314 -13.60 -0.37 8.64
C GLU A 314 -13.20 -1.75 9.17
N ILE A 315 -12.40 -2.48 8.41
CA ILE A 315 -11.70 -3.67 8.90
C ILE A 315 -10.27 -3.23 9.22
N LEU A 316 -9.81 -3.46 10.45
CA LEU A 316 -8.50 -3.00 10.91
C LEU A 316 -7.40 -4.04 10.64
N ASN A 317 -6.16 -3.57 10.58
CA ASN A 317 -4.97 -4.41 10.47
C ASN A 317 -4.79 -5.30 11.73
N ALA A 318 -3.80 -6.20 11.69
CA ALA A 318 -3.52 -7.13 12.79
C ALA A 318 -3.25 -6.43 14.14
N ALA A 319 -2.68 -5.21 14.12
CA ALA A 319 -2.38 -4.44 15.31
C ALA A 319 -3.60 -3.67 15.87
N GLY A 320 -4.71 -3.61 15.13
CA GLY A 320 -5.87 -2.80 15.48
C GLY A 320 -5.66 -1.30 15.34
N THR A 321 -4.59 -0.88 14.67
CA THR A 321 -4.15 0.51 14.65
C THR A 321 -4.54 1.26 13.38
N SER A 322 -4.92 0.55 12.31
CA SER A 322 -5.17 1.17 11.00
C SER A 322 -6.20 0.40 10.19
N ALA A 323 -7.14 1.11 9.56
CA ALA A 323 -8.11 0.54 8.65
C ALA A 323 -7.44 0.05 7.36
N ARG A 324 -8.00 -1.02 6.81
CA ARG A 324 -7.71 -1.50 5.47
C ARG A 324 -8.52 -0.66 4.49
N SER A 325 -7.92 -0.30 3.35
CA SER A 325 -8.64 0.43 2.30
C SER A 325 -9.73 -0.47 1.71
N LEU A 326 -10.99 -0.14 2.01
CA LEU A 326 -12.15 -0.84 1.46
C LEU A 326 -12.91 0.07 0.51
N THR A 327 -13.43 -0.49 -0.57
CA THR A 327 -14.43 0.18 -1.41
C THR A 327 -15.78 0.24 -0.69
N ALA A 328 -16.71 1.05 -1.21
CA ALA A 328 -18.09 1.07 -0.71
C ALA A 328 -18.79 -0.31 -0.83
N ALA A 329 -18.32 -1.17 -1.73
CA ALA A 329 -18.80 -2.55 -1.88
C ALA A 329 -18.12 -3.55 -0.90
N GLY A 330 -17.18 -3.08 -0.07
CA GLY A 330 -16.44 -3.92 0.88
C GLY A 330 -15.30 -4.74 0.26
N LEU A 331 -14.84 -4.39 -0.94
CA LEU A 331 -13.65 -5.00 -1.55
C LEU A 331 -12.38 -4.37 -0.99
N LEU A 332 -11.33 -5.18 -0.81
CA LEU A 332 -10.00 -4.73 -0.44
C LEU A 332 -9.29 -4.16 -1.67
N THR A 333 -8.89 -2.89 -1.61
CA THR A 333 -8.00 -2.30 -2.61
C THR A 333 -6.56 -2.76 -2.37
N VAL A 334 -5.97 -3.39 -3.38
CA VAL A 334 -4.57 -3.81 -3.42
C VAL A 334 -3.79 -2.81 -4.27
N ASP A 335 -2.66 -2.33 -3.76
CA ASP A 335 -1.66 -1.59 -4.53
C ASP A 335 -0.42 -2.45 -4.69
N ALA A 336 -0.18 -2.89 -5.93
CA ALA A 336 0.94 -3.73 -6.30
C ALA A 336 1.92 -3.01 -7.23
N ASN A 337 1.86 -1.67 -7.30
CA ASN A 337 2.74 -0.91 -8.20
C ASN A 337 4.21 -1.12 -7.82
N LEU A 338 5.01 -1.48 -8.82
CA LEU A 338 6.46 -1.55 -8.73
C LEU A 338 7.06 -0.32 -9.41
N PRO A 339 7.45 0.74 -8.68
CA PRO A 339 7.94 1.92 -9.35
C PRO A 339 9.27 1.65 -10.05
N SER A 340 9.50 2.41 -11.10
CA SER A 340 10.83 2.58 -11.68
C SER A 340 11.73 3.20 -10.63
N SER A 341 12.87 2.57 -10.35
CA SER A 341 13.80 3.10 -9.36
C SER A 341 14.46 4.38 -9.90
N GLU A 342 14.12 5.52 -9.30
CA GLU A 342 14.79 6.78 -9.57
C GLU A 342 16.09 6.89 -8.78
N THR A 343 17.20 6.96 -9.51
CA THR A 343 18.33 7.77 -9.07
C THR A 343 18.88 8.43 -10.33
N ALA A 344 18.58 9.72 -10.46
CA ALA A 344 19.13 10.61 -11.45
C ALA A 344 20.57 10.97 -11.04
N VAL A 345 21.54 10.46 -11.79
CA VAL A 345 22.80 11.18 -11.98
C VAL A 345 22.57 11.99 -13.25
N SER A 346 22.57 13.32 -13.15
CA SER A 346 22.56 14.26 -14.30
C SER A 346 21.22 14.59 -14.98
N GLY A 347 20.12 14.72 -14.24
CA GLY A 347 19.10 15.73 -14.56
C GLY A 347 18.11 15.48 -15.71
N VAL A 348 17.94 14.28 -16.26
CA VAL A 348 16.74 13.91 -17.05
C VAL A 348 16.46 12.42 -16.84
N TYR A 349 15.17 12.05 -16.93
CA TYR A 349 14.52 10.74 -16.73
C TYR A 349 14.00 10.50 -15.31
N THR A 350 12.88 11.18 -15.04
CA THR A 350 11.84 10.71 -14.12
C THR A 350 11.22 9.45 -14.71
N GLY A 351 11.24 8.34 -13.99
CA GLY A 351 10.50 7.17 -14.44
C GLY A 351 9.01 7.50 -14.40
N VAL A 352 8.23 7.14 -15.43
CA VAL A 352 6.77 7.32 -15.37
C VAL A 352 6.26 6.37 -14.30
N ILE A 353 5.92 6.91 -13.13
CA ILE A 353 5.31 6.10 -12.07
C ILE A 353 3.87 5.84 -12.49
N THR A 354 3.56 4.56 -12.63
CA THR A 354 2.28 4.15 -13.17
C THR A 354 1.32 3.78 -12.05
N THR A 355 0.04 4.06 -12.25
CA THR A 355 -1.05 3.62 -11.37
C THR A 355 -1.62 2.26 -11.79
N LYS A 356 -0.88 1.50 -12.60
CA LYS A 356 -1.37 0.38 -13.42
C LYS A 356 -1.71 -0.89 -12.62
N ASP A 357 -1.18 -1.04 -11.42
CA ASP A 357 -1.34 -2.23 -10.57
C ASP A 357 -2.12 -1.96 -9.27
N VAL A 358 -3.09 -1.05 -9.32
CA VAL A 358 -4.12 -0.98 -8.26
C VAL A 358 -5.42 -1.61 -8.72
N PHE A 359 -5.90 -2.51 -7.89
CA PHE A 359 -7.08 -3.30 -8.20
C PHE A 359 -7.77 -3.81 -6.93
N ASP A 360 -9.06 -4.09 -7.01
CA ASP A 360 -9.89 -4.51 -5.88
C ASP A 360 -10.08 -6.03 -5.85
N ILE A 361 -10.05 -6.65 -4.67
CA ILE A 361 -10.33 -8.07 -4.47
C ILE A 361 -11.31 -8.28 -3.32
N PRO A 362 -12.03 -9.43 -3.27
CA PRO A 362 -12.71 -9.85 -2.05
C PRO A 362 -11.74 -9.87 -0.87
N TYR A 363 -12.15 -9.30 0.27
CA TYR A 363 -11.27 -9.10 1.41
C TYR A 363 -10.60 -10.40 1.87
N ILE A 364 -9.33 -10.32 2.26
CA ILE A 364 -8.54 -11.40 2.83
C ILE A 364 -7.53 -10.88 3.85
N GLN A 365 -7.34 -11.64 4.94
CA GLN A 365 -6.29 -11.47 5.94
C GLN A 365 -5.64 -12.81 6.29
N THR A 366 -4.40 -12.80 6.79
CA THR A 366 -3.63 -14.01 7.16
C THR A 366 -3.60 -14.31 8.66
N TRP A 367 -4.26 -13.49 9.47
CA TRP A 367 -4.43 -13.68 10.91
C TRP A 367 -5.90 -13.99 11.26
N PRO A 368 -6.19 -14.69 12.38
CA PRO A 368 -7.55 -15.09 12.74
C PRO A 368 -8.40 -13.98 13.36
N GLN A 369 -7.79 -12.90 13.85
CA GLN A 369 -8.48 -11.82 14.55
C GLN A 369 -9.08 -10.82 13.54
N LEU A 370 -10.39 -10.85 13.35
CA LEU A 370 -11.12 -9.87 12.56
C LEU A 370 -11.47 -8.69 13.47
N GLN A 371 -10.80 -7.56 13.25
CA GLN A 371 -10.99 -6.33 14.01
C GLN A 371 -11.87 -5.38 13.22
N LEU A 372 -13.01 -5.00 13.78
CA LEU A 372 -14.06 -4.27 13.11
C LEU A 372 -14.32 -2.95 13.83
N ARG A 373 -14.50 -1.90 13.04
CA ARG A 373 -14.94 -0.60 13.51
C ARG A 373 -16.08 -0.11 12.62
N ALA A 374 -17.15 0.38 13.22
CA ALA A 374 -18.26 0.99 12.50
C ALA A 374 -18.44 2.44 12.93
N THR A 375 -18.93 3.25 12.01
CA THR A 375 -19.35 4.64 12.27
C THR A 375 -20.78 4.82 11.83
N LEU A 376 -21.53 5.63 12.58
CA LEU A 376 -22.88 6.04 12.21
C LEU A 376 -22.91 7.54 11.95
N SER A 377 -23.30 7.91 10.73
CA SER A 377 -23.70 9.28 10.41
C SER A 377 -25.21 9.41 10.54
N SER A 378 -25.67 10.49 11.16
CA SER A 378 -27.11 10.78 11.36
C SER A 378 -27.85 9.63 12.06
N ALA A 379 -27.43 9.29 13.28
CA ALA A 379 -27.96 8.17 14.06
C ALA A 379 -29.51 8.08 14.04
N PRO A 380 -30.10 6.89 13.81
CA PRO A 380 -31.55 6.73 13.80
C PRO A 380 -32.15 6.99 15.19
N ALA A 381 -33.40 7.48 15.24
CA ALA A 381 -34.11 7.67 16.49
C ALA A 381 -34.25 6.34 17.26
N GLY A 382 -33.94 6.37 18.57
CA GLY A 382 -33.96 5.16 19.40
C GLY A 382 -32.74 4.25 19.23
N LEU A 383 -31.65 4.77 18.66
CA LEU A 383 -30.36 4.08 18.62
C LEU A 383 -29.96 3.59 20.02
N SER A 384 -29.53 2.34 20.07
CA SER A 384 -29.12 1.62 21.28
C SER A 384 -27.76 0.93 21.12
N GLY A 385 -27.13 1.02 19.94
CA GLY A 385 -25.82 0.45 19.64
C GLY A 385 -25.67 0.04 18.18
N VAL A 386 -24.65 -0.75 17.88
CA VAL A 386 -24.40 -1.41 16.59
C VAL A 386 -24.16 -2.91 16.83
N ARG A 387 -24.71 -3.75 15.96
CA ARG A 387 -24.45 -5.19 15.94
C ARG A 387 -23.55 -5.55 14.78
N PHE A 388 -22.44 -6.21 15.10
CA PHE A 388 -21.59 -6.91 14.16
C PHE A 388 -21.97 -8.38 14.16
N SER A 389 -22.33 -8.95 13.01
CA SER A 389 -22.59 -10.39 12.87
C SER A 389 -21.68 -10.97 11.81
N VAL A 390 -20.91 -11.98 12.20
CA VAL A 390 -20.00 -12.72 11.34
C VAL A 390 -20.50 -14.15 11.26
N SER A 391 -20.61 -14.69 10.04
CA SER A 391 -21.03 -16.07 9.84
C SER A 391 -20.18 -16.76 8.77
N GLY A 392 -19.95 -18.06 8.95
CA GLY A 392 -19.15 -18.87 8.05
C GLY A 392 -19.30 -20.37 8.35
N PRO A 393 -18.49 -21.24 7.72
CA PRO A 393 -18.62 -22.69 7.88
C PRO A 393 -18.51 -23.16 9.34
N GLY A 394 -19.66 -23.55 9.92
CA GLY A 394 -19.73 -24.02 11.31
C GLY A 394 -19.52 -22.93 12.38
N PHE A 395 -19.59 -21.65 11.99
CA PHE A 395 -19.34 -20.51 12.87
C PHE A 395 -20.38 -19.41 12.67
N SER A 396 -20.91 -18.87 13.77
CA SER A 396 -21.68 -17.65 13.77
C SER A 396 -21.49 -16.95 15.10
N GLN A 397 -21.16 -15.66 15.04
CA GLN A 397 -21.00 -14.82 16.21
C GLN A 397 -21.61 -13.45 15.94
N SER A 398 -22.39 -12.95 16.90
CA SER A 398 -22.85 -11.57 16.93
C SER A 398 -22.28 -10.87 18.15
N ILE A 399 -21.79 -9.65 17.98
CA ILE A 399 -21.29 -8.78 19.04
C ILE A 399 -22.06 -7.47 18.93
N ASP A 400 -22.64 -7.05 20.05
CA ASP A 400 -23.30 -5.76 20.17
C ASP A 400 -22.35 -4.81 20.90
N ASP A 401 -22.10 -3.66 20.28
CA ASP A 401 -21.50 -2.53 20.95
C ASP A 401 -22.60 -1.52 21.26
N THR A 402 -22.87 -1.31 22.54
CA THR A 402 -23.93 -0.43 23.05
C THR A 402 -23.38 0.82 23.74
N ASP A 403 -22.06 1.05 23.64
CA ASP A 403 -21.47 2.29 24.11
C ASP A 403 -21.83 3.42 23.13
N LEU A 404 -22.66 4.35 23.59
CA LEU A 404 -23.08 5.52 22.82
C LEU A 404 -22.26 6.77 23.18
N SER A 405 -21.21 6.63 23.99
CA SER A 405 -20.40 7.76 24.46
C SER A 405 -19.51 8.35 23.36
N ASP A 406 -19.21 7.58 22.32
CA ASP A 406 -18.63 8.05 21.08
C ASP A 406 -19.43 7.53 19.87
N SER A 407 -19.23 8.14 18.69
CA SER A 407 -19.94 7.79 17.46
C SER A 407 -19.32 6.59 16.73
N THR A 408 -18.50 5.80 17.43
CA THR A 408 -17.71 4.70 16.88
C THR A 408 -17.99 3.41 17.64
N PHE A 409 -18.11 2.30 16.91
CA PHE A 409 -18.47 1.02 17.51
C PHE A 409 -17.43 -0.01 17.13
N GLY A 410 -17.04 -0.87 18.06
CA GLY A 410 -15.95 -1.83 17.88
C GLY A 410 -16.37 -3.28 18.11
N ALA A 411 -15.76 -4.19 17.35
CA ALA A 411 -15.85 -5.62 17.62
C ALA A 411 -14.54 -6.33 17.28
N LEU A 412 -14.17 -7.30 18.11
CA LEU A 412 -13.08 -8.24 17.84
C LEU A 412 -13.68 -9.65 17.75
N VAL A 413 -13.58 -10.25 16.57
CA VAL A 413 -14.06 -11.60 16.29
C VAL A 413 -12.87 -12.50 16.02
N THR A 414 -12.76 -13.62 16.75
CA THR A 414 -11.72 -14.63 16.46
C THR A 414 -12.28 -15.67 15.52
N LEU A 415 -11.81 -15.67 14.27
CA LEU A 415 -12.22 -16.61 13.25
C LEU A 415 -11.60 -17.97 13.53
N PRO A 416 -12.40 -19.05 13.67
CA PRO A 416 -11.91 -20.33 14.19
C PRO A 416 -11.04 -21.11 13.19
N ARG A 417 -11.09 -20.75 11.91
CA ARG A 417 -10.39 -21.44 10.83
C ARG A 417 -10.18 -20.53 9.63
N ARG A 418 -9.27 -20.91 8.74
CA ARG A 418 -9.22 -20.31 7.41
C ARG A 418 -10.46 -20.69 6.61
N ALA A 419 -11.23 -19.70 6.20
CA ALA A 419 -12.48 -19.83 5.45
C ALA A 419 -12.94 -18.45 4.97
N ASP A 420 -13.88 -18.45 4.04
CA ASP A 420 -14.71 -17.28 3.75
C ASP A 420 -15.80 -17.12 4.81
N TYR A 421 -16.01 -15.89 5.23
CA TYR A 421 -17.08 -15.48 6.14
C TYR A 421 -17.89 -14.37 5.48
N SER A 422 -19.15 -14.23 5.88
CA SER A 422 -19.94 -13.03 5.63
C SER A 422 -19.96 -12.16 6.88
N LEU A 423 -19.96 -10.85 6.67
CA LEU A 423 -20.03 -9.84 7.72
C LEU A 423 -21.24 -8.94 7.46
N SER A 424 -22.11 -8.79 8.44
CA SER A 424 -23.15 -7.77 8.44
C SER A 424 -23.00 -6.85 9.64
N VAL A 425 -23.14 -5.56 9.41
CA VAL A 425 -23.13 -4.53 10.46
C VAL A 425 -24.45 -3.79 10.39
N SER A 426 -25.13 -3.63 11.51
CA SER A 426 -26.45 -2.98 11.55
C SER A 426 -26.60 -2.11 12.78
N ALA A 427 -27.25 -0.97 12.64
CA ALA A 427 -27.68 -0.20 13.81
C ALA A 427 -28.64 -1.03 14.66
N LEU A 428 -28.59 -0.83 15.98
CA LEU A 428 -29.55 -1.40 16.93
C LEU A 428 -30.54 -0.31 17.33
N VAL A 429 -31.82 -0.49 17.01
CA VAL A 429 -32.90 0.40 17.46
C VAL A 429 -33.77 -0.37 18.46
N GLY A 430 -33.85 0.11 19.69
CA GLY A 430 -34.54 -0.61 20.77
C GLY A 430 -33.98 -2.03 21.01
N GLY A 431 -32.67 -2.24 20.82
CA GLY A 431 -31.99 -3.52 20.97
C GLY A 431 -32.14 -4.52 19.82
N SER A 432 -32.83 -4.14 18.73
CA SER A 432 -33.01 -5.00 17.55
C SER A 432 -32.26 -4.45 16.33
N PRO A 433 -31.66 -5.30 15.48
CA PRO A 433 -31.06 -4.87 14.22
C PRO A 433 -32.07 -4.13 13.35
N ALA A 434 -31.67 -2.97 12.85
CA ALA A 434 -32.46 -2.10 12.01
C ALA A 434 -31.56 -1.43 10.95
N ALA A 435 -32.19 -0.76 9.98
CA ALA A 435 -31.47 0.14 9.10
C ALA A 435 -30.88 1.32 9.91
N PRO A 436 -29.69 1.83 9.53
CA PRO A 436 -28.88 1.42 8.39
C PRO A 436 -28.11 0.12 8.66
N SER A 437 -27.90 -0.65 7.59
CA SER A 437 -27.13 -1.90 7.63
C SER A 437 -26.22 -2.02 6.41
N LEU A 438 -25.01 -2.53 6.62
CA LEU A 438 -24.06 -2.88 5.57
C LEU A 438 -23.78 -4.38 5.62
N SER A 439 -23.54 -5.00 4.47
CA SER A 439 -23.08 -6.39 4.40
C SER A 439 -21.90 -6.51 3.45
N VAL A 440 -20.87 -7.22 3.89
CA VAL A 440 -19.73 -7.65 3.08
C VAL A 440 -19.86 -9.15 2.88
N ALA A 441 -20.10 -9.55 1.64
CA ALA A 441 -20.42 -10.93 1.31
C ALA A 441 -19.28 -11.91 1.57
N GLN A 442 -18.03 -11.44 1.40
CA GLN A 442 -16.84 -12.29 1.45
C GLN A 442 -15.68 -11.60 2.17
N VAL A 443 -15.45 -12.04 3.41
CA VAL A 443 -14.34 -11.66 4.29
C VAL A 443 -13.56 -12.93 4.60
N ALA A 444 -12.34 -13.09 4.07
CA ALA A 444 -11.55 -14.28 4.30
C ALA A 444 -10.53 -14.13 5.44
N TYR A 445 -10.45 -15.17 6.26
CA TYR A 445 -9.18 -15.56 6.87
C TYR A 445 -8.56 -16.63 5.98
N GLY A 446 -7.42 -16.33 5.35
CA GLY A 446 -6.85 -17.17 4.29
C GLY A 446 -5.32 -17.11 4.23
N ARG A 447 -4.80 -17.29 3.03
CA ARG A 447 -3.37 -17.29 2.71
C ARG A 447 -3.08 -16.27 1.62
N VAL A 448 -1.99 -15.52 1.79
CA VAL A 448 -1.52 -14.59 0.76
C VAL A 448 -0.10 -14.98 0.36
N LEU A 449 0.13 -15.08 -0.94
CA LEU A 449 1.42 -15.39 -1.54
C LEU A 449 1.85 -14.26 -2.49
N LEU A 450 3.15 -14.01 -2.62
CA LEU A 450 3.71 -13.19 -3.69
C LEU A 450 4.43 -14.09 -4.70
N SER A 451 4.14 -13.96 -5.99
CA SER A 451 4.91 -14.59 -7.07
C SER A 451 5.88 -13.58 -7.68
N ILE A 452 7.15 -13.65 -7.29
CA ILE A 452 8.22 -12.74 -7.76
C ILE A 452 8.97 -13.43 -8.91
N GLY A 453 9.09 -12.75 -10.05
CA GLY A 453 9.88 -13.29 -11.15
C GLY A 453 9.93 -12.42 -12.39
N ASP A 454 10.29 -13.05 -13.51
CA ASP A 454 10.45 -12.38 -14.81
C ASP A 454 9.14 -12.39 -15.64
N SER A 455 9.25 -12.23 -16.97
CA SER A 455 8.12 -12.25 -17.91
C SER A 455 7.31 -13.54 -17.87
N ILE A 456 7.91 -14.67 -17.45
CA ILE A 456 7.18 -15.93 -17.30
C ILE A 456 6.30 -15.87 -16.06
N THR A 457 6.77 -15.28 -14.95
CA THR A 457 5.90 -15.04 -13.78
C THR A 457 4.81 -14.03 -14.10
N ALA A 458 5.13 -12.99 -14.88
CA ALA A 458 4.14 -12.01 -15.31
C ALA A 458 3.02 -12.59 -16.19
N GLY A 459 3.20 -13.80 -16.75
CA GLY A 459 2.21 -14.43 -17.62
C GLY A 459 2.27 -14.00 -19.08
N LYS A 460 3.40 -13.43 -19.53
CA LYS A 460 3.56 -12.98 -20.93
C LYS A 460 3.30 -14.14 -21.90
N GLN A 461 2.58 -13.87 -23.00
CA GLN A 461 2.06 -14.86 -23.95
C GLN A 461 0.98 -15.83 -23.40
N GLY A 462 0.50 -15.59 -22.17
CA GLY A 462 -0.78 -16.12 -21.69
C GLY A 462 -1.95 -15.38 -22.31
N ASN A 463 -3.15 -15.52 -21.73
CA ASN A 463 -4.23 -14.61 -22.12
C ASN A 463 -3.86 -13.20 -21.71
N LEU A 464 -4.20 -12.22 -22.55
CA LEU A 464 -3.87 -10.83 -22.34
C LEU A 464 -5.10 -9.94 -22.52
N LEU A 465 -5.20 -8.86 -21.77
CA LEU A 465 -6.19 -7.80 -21.92
C LEU A 465 -5.45 -6.49 -22.18
N GLN A 466 -5.82 -5.78 -23.23
CA GLN A 466 -5.14 -4.56 -23.68
C GLN A 466 -6.13 -3.39 -23.87
N PRO A 467 -5.65 -2.15 -24.02
CA PRO A 467 -6.51 -1.00 -24.28
C PRO A 467 -7.44 -1.20 -25.46
N GLY A 468 -8.71 -0.87 -25.27
CA GLY A 468 -9.78 -1.08 -26.25
C GLY A 468 -10.52 -2.40 -26.10
N ASP A 469 -10.02 -3.36 -25.31
CA ASP A 469 -10.75 -4.58 -24.97
C ASP A 469 -11.89 -4.31 -23.98
N THR A 470 -12.92 -5.15 -24.00
CA THR A 470 -14.05 -5.06 -23.06
C THR A 470 -13.59 -5.44 -21.65
N GLY A 471 -13.88 -4.58 -20.66
CA GLY A 471 -13.40 -4.78 -19.28
C GLY A 471 -12.02 -4.19 -19.00
N TYR A 472 -11.41 -3.51 -19.97
CA TYR A 472 -10.20 -2.71 -19.76
C TYR A 472 -10.53 -1.33 -19.15
N PRO A 473 -9.76 -0.85 -18.16
CA PRO A 473 -8.76 -1.59 -17.39
C PRO A 473 -9.39 -2.52 -16.34
N MET A 474 -8.68 -3.60 -16.03
CA MET A 474 -9.14 -4.59 -15.05
C MET A 474 -8.80 -4.14 -13.62
N THR A 475 -9.64 -3.28 -13.06
CA THR A 475 -9.46 -2.71 -11.70
C THR A 475 -10.31 -3.40 -10.63
N SER A 476 -11.23 -4.26 -11.03
CA SER A 476 -12.10 -5.02 -10.12
C SER A 476 -12.36 -6.42 -10.68
N PRO A 477 -12.75 -7.41 -9.86
CA PRO A 477 -13.02 -8.75 -10.35
C PRO A 477 -14.17 -8.73 -11.36
N PRO A 478 -14.04 -9.36 -12.54
CA PRO A 478 -15.12 -9.41 -13.51
C PRO A 478 -16.29 -10.21 -12.95
N THR A 479 -17.52 -9.79 -13.27
CA THR A 479 -18.72 -10.54 -12.89
C THR A 479 -18.72 -11.91 -13.56
N THR A 480 -19.24 -12.93 -12.87
CA THR A 480 -19.30 -14.29 -13.40
C THR A 480 -20.04 -14.31 -14.74
N GLY A 481 -19.37 -14.76 -15.80
CA GLY A 481 -19.93 -14.81 -17.15
C GLY A 481 -19.80 -13.52 -17.98
N ALA A 482 -19.09 -12.51 -17.48
CA ALA A 482 -18.74 -11.34 -18.29
C ALA A 482 -17.93 -11.77 -19.53
N ASP A 483 -18.40 -11.37 -20.71
CA ASP A 483 -17.65 -11.50 -21.94
C ASP A 483 -16.57 -10.41 -21.97
N ILE A 484 -15.33 -10.78 -21.62
CA ILE A 484 -14.18 -9.88 -21.70
C ILE A 484 -13.49 -9.96 -23.07
N GLY A 485 -14.19 -10.37 -24.13
CA GLY A 485 -13.73 -10.21 -25.52
C GLY A 485 -12.71 -11.23 -26.02
N HIS A 486 -12.39 -12.29 -25.25
CA HIS A 486 -11.49 -13.35 -25.70
C HIS A 486 -12.26 -14.59 -26.17
N THR A 487 -12.13 -14.88 -27.47
CA THR A 487 -12.91 -15.88 -28.21
C THR A 487 -12.50 -17.34 -28.01
N THR A 488 -11.68 -17.66 -26.99
CA THR A 488 -11.30 -19.05 -26.69
C THR A 488 -12.07 -19.59 -25.47
N PRO A 489 -12.97 -20.60 -25.62
CA PRO A 489 -14.03 -20.88 -24.65
C PRO A 489 -13.66 -21.62 -23.34
N LEU A 490 -12.40 -21.68 -22.89
CA LEU A 490 -12.00 -22.80 -22.02
C LEU A 490 -11.25 -22.50 -20.72
N GLN A 491 -10.95 -21.26 -20.31
CA GLN A 491 -10.12 -21.04 -19.12
C GLN A 491 -10.66 -19.96 -18.17
N PRO A 492 -10.55 -20.15 -16.84
CA PRO A 492 -11.03 -19.18 -15.87
C PRO A 492 -10.19 -17.90 -15.96
N ILE A 493 -10.88 -16.81 -16.22
CA ILE A 493 -10.36 -15.43 -16.29
C ILE A 493 -10.21 -14.82 -14.87
N VAL A 494 -10.94 -15.39 -13.93
CA VAL A 494 -10.96 -15.06 -12.51
C VAL A 494 -11.00 -16.36 -11.71
N SER A 495 -10.37 -16.39 -10.54
CA SER A 495 -10.43 -17.52 -9.62
C SER A 495 -11.85 -17.70 -9.10
N ASN A 496 -12.17 -18.93 -8.67
CA ASN A 496 -13.49 -19.29 -8.17
C ASN A 496 -13.90 -18.46 -6.95
N ASP A 497 -12.92 -17.96 -6.19
CA ASP A 497 -13.13 -17.11 -5.02
C ASP A 497 -13.02 -15.61 -5.33
N GLY A 498 -12.84 -15.23 -6.59
CA GLY A 498 -12.83 -13.84 -7.05
C GLY A 498 -11.55 -13.05 -6.75
N ARG A 499 -10.53 -13.65 -6.12
CA ARG A 499 -9.34 -12.92 -5.63
C ARG A 499 -8.19 -12.84 -6.62
N ASN A 500 -8.12 -13.72 -7.61
CA ASN A 500 -7.09 -13.71 -8.63
C ASN A 500 -7.71 -13.57 -10.01
N TYR A 501 -7.29 -12.56 -10.77
CA TYR A 501 -7.65 -12.35 -12.17
C TYR A 501 -6.45 -11.70 -12.88
N TYR A 502 -6.65 -11.22 -14.10
CA TYR A 502 -5.66 -10.45 -14.86
C TYR A 502 -4.99 -9.38 -14.00
N GLN A 503 -3.67 -9.45 -13.86
CA GLN A 503 -2.86 -8.43 -13.19
C GLN A 503 -1.97 -7.78 -14.24
N SER A 504 -1.65 -6.50 -14.07
CA SER A 504 -0.91 -5.77 -15.09
C SER A 504 0.54 -6.24 -15.09
N GLN A 505 1.15 -6.30 -16.28
CA GLN A 505 2.57 -6.61 -16.37
C GLN A 505 3.38 -5.35 -16.12
N ASN A 506 4.27 -5.40 -15.14
CA ASN A 506 5.34 -4.41 -15.05
C ASN A 506 6.36 -4.65 -16.20
N SER A 507 6.47 -3.73 -17.16
CA SER A 507 7.37 -3.87 -18.31
C SER A 507 8.71 -3.16 -18.11
N LEU A 508 9.72 -3.53 -18.92
CA LEU A 508 11.00 -2.83 -18.98
C LEU A 508 10.87 -1.34 -19.31
N ASP A 509 9.90 -0.96 -20.15
CA ASP A 509 9.69 0.45 -20.51
C ASP A 509 9.08 1.24 -19.34
N ASP A 510 8.25 0.60 -18.51
CA ASP A 510 7.80 1.16 -17.23
C ASP A 510 8.96 1.35 -16.23
N LEU A 511 10.03 0.57 -16.35
CA LEU A 511 11.22 0.62 -15.49
C LEU A 511 12.25 1.70 -15.93
N VAL A 512 12.22 2.12 -17.19
CA VAL A 512 13.24 3.01 -17.79
C VAL A 512 12.67 4.37 -18.21
N GLY A 513 11.35 4.60 -18.06
CA GLY A 513 10.69 5.88 -18.35
C GLY A 513 10.29 6.05 -19.81
N GLY A 514 9.74 4.98 -20.41
CA GLY A 514 9.08 5.04 -21.73
C GLY A 514 7.81 5.87 -21.73
N ILE A 515 7.26 6.13 -22.93
CA ILE A 515 6.16 7.05 -23.24
C ILE A 515 5.00 6.95 -22.23
N GLU A 516 4.47 8.10 -21.81
CA GLU A 516 3.25 8.27 -21.00
C GLU A 516 2.04 7.64 -21.69
N SER A 517 1.80 6.35 -21.44
CA SER A 517 0.50 5.76 -21.72
C SER A 517 0.11 4.80 -20.61
N TYR A 518 -1.15 4.92 -20.16
CA TYR A 518 -1.82 3.95 -19.29
C TYR A 518 -2.12 2.64 -20.04
N GLU A 519 -1.53 2.42 -21.21
CA GLU A 519 -1.76 1.26 -22.06
C GLU A 519 -0.96 0.05 -21.57
N ASN A 520 -1.30 -0.46 -20.37
CA ASN A 520 -0.68 -1.70 -19.93
C ASN A 520 -1.40 -2.89 -20.54
N ILE A 521 -0.63 -3.94 -20.76
CA ILE A 521 -1.18 -5.24 -21.06
C ILE A 521 -1.31 -5.97 -19.73
N TYR A 522 -2.53 -6.38 -19.39
CA TYR A 522 -2.75 -7.29 -18.29
C TYR A 522 -2.63 -8.70 -18.81
N TYR A 523 -1.98 -9.59 -18.06
CA TYR A 523 -1.85 -10.99 -18.43
C TYR A 523 -2.46 -11.88 -17.36
N THR A 524 -2.88 -13.07 -17.76
CA THR A 524 -3.07 -14.19 -16.84
C THR A 524 -1.89 -15.14 -16.94
N GLY A 525 -1.05 -15.16 -15.90
CA GLY A 525 -0.07 -16.21 -15.69
C GLY A 525 -0.69 -17.48 -15.11
N TYR A 526 0.06 -18.16 -14.25
CA TYR A 526 -0.39 -19.37 -13.57
C TYR A 526 -1.22 -19.07 -12.31
N GLU A 527 -1.29 -17.82 -11.86
CA GLU A 527 -1.85 -17.39 -10.57
C GLU A 527 -3.34 -17.73 -10.42
N VAL A 528 -4.15 -17.51 -11.45
CA VAL A 528 -5.60 -17.80 -11.40
C VAL A 528 -5.85 -19.30 -11.22
N SER A 529 -5.19 -20.11 -12.05
CA SER A 529 -5.27 -21.57 -11.97
C SER A 529 -4.66 -22.12 -10.69
N LEU A 530 -3.58 -21.51 -10.20
CA LEU A 530 -2.91 -21.91 -8.96
C LEU A 530 -3.77 -21.57 -7.74
N ASN A 531 -4.39 -20.38 -7.70
CA ASN A 531 -5.36 -20.01 -6.66
C ASN A 531 -6.41 -21.11 -6.51
N ASN A 532 -7.10 -21.48 -7.60
CA ASN A 532 -8.16 -22.48 -7.56
C ASN A 532 -7.69 -23.82 -6.99
N LYS A 533 -6.48 -24.27 -7.37
CA LYS A 533 -5.90 -25.52 -6.91
C LYS A 533 -5.51 -25.46 -5.43
N LEU A 534 -4.87 -24.36 -5.01
CA LEU A 534 -4.48 -24.16 -3.62
C LEU A 534 -5.69 -24.00 -2.72
N ALA A 535 -6.70 -23.23 -3.13
CA ALA A 535 -7.94 -23.05 -2.39
C ALA A 535 -8.64 -24.40 -2.14
N GLN A 536 -8.65 -25.27 -3.15
CA GLN A 536 -9.18 -26.62 -3.04
C GLN A 536 -8.34 -27.52 -2.13
N CYS A 537 -7.02 -27.65 -2.38
CA CYS A 537 -6.20 -28.62 -1.68
C CYS A 537 -5.86 -28.21 -0.24
N LEU A 538 -5.70 -26.91 0.01
CA LEU A 538 -5.42 -26.35 1.33
C LEU A 538 -6.71 -26.09 2.12
N ASN A 539 -7.89 -26.21 1.49
CA ASN A 539 -9.19 -25.98 2.11
C ASN A 539 -9.29 -24.60 2.78
N SER A 540 -8.71 -23.59 2.14
CA SER A 540 -8.57 -22.22 2.67
C SER A 540 -8.63 -21.21 1.53
N PRO A 541 -9.21 -20.01 1.71
CA PRO A 541 -9.11 -18.92 0.73
C PRO A 541 -7.65 -18.56 0.43
N VAL A 542 -7.37 -18.18 -0.82
CA VAL A 542 -6.02 -17.86 -1.29
C VAL A 542 -6.04 -16.55 -2.07
N PHE A 543 -4.94 -15.80 -2.00
CA PHE A 543 -4.64 -14.73 -2.93
C PHE A 543 -3.17 -14.81 -3.34
N LEU A 544 -2.90 -14.64 -4.64
CA LEU A 544 -1.54 -14.54 -5.18
C LEU A 544 -1.33 -13.15 -5.80
N LEU A 545 -0.39 -12.39 -5.28
CA LEU A 545 0.04 -11.15 -5.91
C LEU A 545 1.11 -11.46 -6.97
N ASN A 546 0.86 -11.08 -8.22
CA ASN A 546 1.81 -11.26 -9.32
C ASN A 546 2.80 -10.10 -9.35
N GLU A 547 4.04 -10.39 -8.97
CA GLU A 547 5.19 -9.48 -8.94
C GLU A 547 6.16 -9.79 -10.09
N GLY A 548 5.62 -10.31 -11.20
CA GLY A 548 6.33 -10.62 -12.42
C GLY A 548 6.68 -9.37 -13.22
N ILE A 549 7.94 -9.26 -13.64
CA ILE A 549 8.43 -8.11 -14.40
C ILE A 549 9.15 -8.60 -15.67
N SER A 550 8.71 -8.14 -16.84
CA SER A 550 9.37 -8.52 -18.09
C SER A 550 10.84 -8.07 -18.10
N GLY A 551 11.75 -8.99 -18.38
CA GLY A 551 13.19 -8.70 -18.44
C GLY A 551 13.90 -8.59 -17.09
N LEU A 552 13.24 -8.94 -15.98
CA LEU A 552 13.86 -8.93 -14.65
C LEU A 552 15.03 -9.92 -14.54
N TYR A 553 16.13 -9.45 -13.97
CA TYR A 553 17.28 -10.26 -13.57
C TYR A 553 17.29 -10.50 -12.05
N THR A 554 18.21 -11.34 -11.59
CA THR A 554 18.30 -11.69 -10.17
C THR A 554 18.80 -10.51 -9.31
N ALA A 555 20.03 -10.04 -9.54
CA ALA A 555 20.64 -8.95 -8.74
C ALA A 555 21.41 -7.90 -9.55
N ARG A 556 21.41 -8.00 -10.88
CA ARG A 556 22.20 -7.15 -11.79
C ARG A 556 21.35 -6.75 -12.98
N ASP A 557 21.38 -5.47 -13.35
CA ASP A 557 20.57 -4.97 -14.46
C ASP A 557 21.00 -5.54 -15.83
N ARG A 558 22.28 -5.91 -15.94
CA ARG A 558 22.83 -6.58 -17.12
C ARG A 558 24.15 -7.26 -16.77
N TYR A 559 24.49 -8.32 -17.49
CA TYR A 559 25.80 -8.96 -17.45
C TYR A 559 26.52 -8.70 -18.78
N THR A 560 27.15 -7.53 -18.95
CA THR A 560 27.96 -7.20 -20.14
C THR A 560 29.26 -6.49 -19.78
N SER A 561 30.38 -6.94 -20.37
CA SER A 561 31.69 -6.30 -20.27
C SER A 561 31.78 -5.11 -21.24
N GLY A 562 31.49 -3.89 -20.78
CA GLY A 562 31.65 -2.66 -21.55
C GLY A 562 31.93 -1.47 -20.65
N ALA A 563 32.87 -0.62 -21.02
CA ALA A 563 33.41 0.49 -20.21
C ALA A 563 32.44 1.68 -20.01
N ASP A 564 31.15 1.53 -20.35
CA ASP A 564 30.15 2.56 -20.07
C ASP A 564 29.65 2.38 -18.64
N ASN A 565 30.00 3.35 -17.81
CA ASN A 565 29.62 3.69 -16.45
C ASN A 565 28.11 3.66 -16.10
N ILE A 566 27.25 3.19 -17.01
CA ILE A 566 25.81 2.93 -16.80
C ILE A 566 25.53 1.40 -16.62
N VAL A 567 26.50 0.54 -16.96
CA VAL A 567 26.31 -0.90 -17.23
C VAL A 567 26.71 -1.82 -16.05
N ASN A 568 27.04 -1.27 -14.87
CA ASN A 568 27.45 -2.03 -13.68
C ASN A 568 26.58 -1.75 -12.45
N ARG A 569 25.26 -1.57 -12.63
CA ARG A 569 24.34 -1.47 -11.49
C ARG A 569 24.05 -2.87 -10.95
N TYR A 570 24.79 -3.23 -9.90
CA TYR A 570 24.57 -4.40 -9.06
C TYR A 570 23.88 -3.98 -7.75
N GLY A 571 23.11 -4.89 -7.18
CA GLY A 571 22.59 -4.75 -5.84
C GLY A 571 21.41 -3.80 -5.76
N MET A 572 21.30 -3.12 -4.61
CA MET A 572 20.15 -2.28 -4.26
C MET A 572 19.92 -1.06 -5.17
N TYR A 573 20.83 -0.77 -6.09
CA TYR A 573 20.75 0.37 -7.01
C TYR A 573 20.35 -0.01 -8.44
N GLY A 574 20.15 -1.31 -8.70
CA GLY A 574 19.75 -1.74 -10.03
C GLY A 574 18.24 -1.66 -10.24
N ARG A 575 17.88 -1.29 -11.47
CA ARG A 575 16.54 -0.93 -11.93
C ARG A 575 15.74 -2.11 -12.48
N VAL A 576 16.44 -3.12 -12.97
CA VAL A 576 15.89 -4.28 -13.70
C VAL A 576 16.32 -5.57 -13.01
N ASN A 577 16.41 -5.56 -11.68
CA ASN A 577 16.66 -6.77 -10.91
C ASN A 577 15.87 -6.85 -9.61
N ALA A 578 15.64 -8.07 -9.14
CA ALA A 578 14.83 -8.34 -7.95
C ALA A 578 15.49 -7.83 -6.67
N LEU A 579 16.82 -7.86 -6.55
CA LEU A 579 17.52 -7.38 -5.36
C LEU A 579 17.31 -5.87 -5.14
N GLY A 580 17.35 -5.08 -6.21
CA GLY A 580 17.00 -3.65 -6.20
C GLY A 580 15.55 -3.38 -5.80
N LYS A 581 14.65 -4.36 -5.97
CA LYS A 581 13.22 -4.25 -5.66
C LYS A 581 12.81 -4.93 -4.35
N ALA A 582 13.75 -5.56 -3.63
CA ALA A 582 13.45 -6.34 -2.43
C ALA A 582 12.71 -5.53 -1.35
N ALA A 583 12.98 -4.23 -1.23
CA ALA A 583 12.27 -3.36 -0.31
C ALA A 583 10.77 -3.23 -0.62
N VAL A 584 10.41 -3.12 -1.90
CA VAL A 584 9.02 -3.01 -2.35
C VAL A 584 8.26 -4.28 -2.03
N TYR A 585 8.86 -5.42 -2.38
CA TYR A 585 8.30 -6.73 -2.09
C TYR A 585 8.05 -6.88 -0.58
N ARG A 586 8.98 -6.43 0.28
CA ARG A 586 8.75 -6.42 1.74
C ARG A 586 7.61 -5.51 2.16
N SER A 587 7.46 -4.35 1.54
CA SER A 587 6.32 -3.46 1.79
C SER A 587 5.01 -4.15 1.44
N HIS A 588 4.89 -4.71 0.24
CA HIS A 588 3.68 -5.44 -0.20
C HIS A 588 3.40 -6.65 0.69
N MET A 589 4.42 -7.40 1.11
CA MET A 589 4.27 -8.50 2.07
C MET A 589 3.72 -8.00 3.41
N ALA A 590 4.25 -6.92 3.97
CA ALA A 590 3.78 -6.36 5.23
C ALA A 590 2.34 -5.81 5.10
N GLN A 591 2.06 -5.11 4.00
CA GLN A 591 0.74 -4.57 3.70
C GLN A 591 -0.29 -5.67 3.51
N LEU A 592 0.00 -6.77 2.83
CA LEU A 592 -0.99 -7.85 2.62
C LEU A 592 -0.95 -8.93 3.69
N GLY A 593 0.02 -8.88 4.61
CA GLY A 593 0.26 -9.94 5.59
C GLY A 593 0.78 -11.23 4.96
N ALA A 594 1.46 -11.14 3.82
CA ALA A 594 1.95 -12.31 3.10
C ALA A 594 3.18 -12.94 3.81
N ASP A 595 3.14 -14.26 3.93
CA ASP A 595 4.12 -15.08 4.64
C ASP A 595 4.81 -16.11 3.72
N ASN A 596 4.51 -16.06 2.42
CA ASN A 596 4.91 -17.05 1.42
C ASN A 596 5.31 -16.37 0.11
N VAL A 597 6.46 -16.75 -0.46
CA VAL A 597 6.98 -16.22 -1.73
C VAL A 597 7.31 -17.36 -2.70
N LEU A 598 6.80 -17.27 -3.92
CA LEU A 598 7.22 -18.08 -5.06
C LEU A 598 8.27 -17.27 -5.84
N LEU A 599 9.55 -17.66 -5.77
CA LEU A 599 10.66 -16.89 -6.30
C LEU A 599 11.23 -17.56 -7.57
N GLN A 600 10.84 -17.07 -8.75
CA GLN A 600 11.26 -17.59 -10.05
C GLN A 600 12.15 -16.57 -10.77
N LEU A 601 13.46 -16.65 -10.53
CA LEU A 601 14.47 -15.73 -11.09
C LEU A 601 15.64 -16.50 -11.71
N GLY A 602 16.15 -16.02 -12.84
CA GLY A 602 17.36 -16.57 -13.45
C GLY A 602 17.24 -16.87 -14.95
N THR A 603 16.03 -16.85 -15.52
CA THR A 603 15.84 -17.08 -16.96
C THR A 603 16.60 -16.04 -17.77
N ASN A 604 16.46 -14.76 -17.42
CA ASN A 604 17.19 -13.67 -18.08
C ASN A 604 18.70 -13.69 -17.79
N ASP A 605 19.10 -14.04 -16.57
CA ASP A 605 20.51 -14.22 -16.19
C ASP A 605 21.19 -15.28 -17.08
N ALA A 606 20.48 -16.37 -17.41
CA ALA A 606 20.96 -17.41 -18.31
C ALA A 606 21.07 -16.96 -19.80
N SER A 607 20.40 -15.87 -20.19
CA SER A 607 20.42 -15.30 -21.55
C SER A 607 21.67 -14.48 -21.88
N SER A 608 22.47 -14.11 -20.88
CA SER A 608 23.51 -13.07 -21.03
C SER A 608 24.76 -13.52 -21.79
N ASN A 609 25.13 -12.84 -22.87
CA ASN A 609 26.39 -13.12 -23.56
C ASN A 609 27.57 -12.48 -22.80
N PHE A 610 28.20 -13.26 -21.93
CA PHE A 610 29.56 -12.96 -21.45
C PHE A 610 30.50 -13.06 -22.65
N ALA A 611 30.99 -11.92 -23.14
CA ALA A 611 32.13 -11.95 -24.06
C ALA A 611 33.33 -12.43 -23.24
N PRO A 612 33.94 -13.58 -23.54
CA PRO A 612 35.04 -14.13 -22.77
C PRO A 612 36.31 -13.35 -23.14
N THR A 613 36.46 -12.14 -22.64
CA THR A 613 37.69 -11.36 -22.84
C THR A 613 38.60 -11.36 -21.63
N ASN A 614 38.12 -11.80 -20.45
CA ASN A 614 38.96 -11.97 -19.26
C ASN A 614 38.63 -13.23 -18.44
N ILE A 615 39.66 -14.03 -18.19
CA ILE A 615 39.66 -15.30 -17.45
C ILE A 615 39.47 -15.12 -15.93
N LEU A 616 39.21 -13.88 -15.49
CA LEU A 616 39.04 -13.46 -14.09
C LEU A 616 37.61 -12.96 -13.78
N GLU A 617 36.72 -12.90 -14.76
CA GLU A 617 35.28 -12.72 -14.49
C GLU A 617 34.69 -14.08 -14.09
N GLU A 618 34.15 -14.15 -12.87
CA GLU A 618 33.69 -15.39 -12.23
C GLU A 618 32.74 -16.21 -13.10
N ARG A 619 32.73 -17.54 -12.87
CA ARG A 619 31.78 -18.43 -13.55
C ARG A 619 30.36 -17.91 -13.32
N PRO A 620 29.53 -17.76 -14.37
CA PRO A 620 28.16 -17.22 -14.23
C PRO A 620 27.35 -17.92 -13.13
N ASP A 621 27.55 -19.22 -12.95
CA ASP A 621 26.86 -20.03 -11.96
C ASP A 621 27.18 -19.66 -10.50
N THR A 622 28.44 -19.36 -10.15
CA THR A 622 28.80 -18.99 -8.77
C THR A 622 28.29 -17.61 -8.42
N LEU A 623 28.34 -16.70 -9.39
CA LEU A 623 27.80 -15.36 -9.27
C LEU A 623 26.28 -15.38 -9.11
N TYR A 624 25.58 -16.15 -9.95
CA TYR A 624 24.14 -16.33 -9.86
C TYR A 624 23.69 -16.88 -8.49
N VAL A 625 24.43 -17.84 -7.92
CA VAL A 625 24.13 -18.36 -6.57
C VAL A 625 24.26 -17.29 -5.50
N SER A 626 25.32 -16.48 -5.57
CA SER A 626 25.50 -15.36 -4.63
C SER A 626 24.35 -14.37 -4.77
N ASP A 627 24.05 -13.97 -5.99
CA ASP A 627 22.99 -13.00 -6.31
C ASP A 627 21.61 -13.49 -5.83
N LEU A 628 21.28 -14.77 -6.05
CA LEU A 628 20.03 -15.36 -5.59
C LEU A 628 19.97 -15.46 -4.06
N SER A 629 21.10 -15.78 -3.40
CA SER A 629 21.22 -15.78 -1.94
C SER A 629 21.04 -14.38 -1.34
N ASP A 630 21.55 -13.35 -2.01
CA ASP A 630 21.38 -11.95 -1.61
C ASP A 630 19.91 -11.53 -1.70
N VAL A 631 19.20 -11.93 -2.76
CA VAL A 631 17.75 -11.70 -2.89
C VAL A 631 16.98 -12.37 -1.75
N VAL A 632 17.26 -13.65 -1.45
CA VAL A 632 16.62 -14.37 -0.33
C VAL A 632 16.86 -13.65 1.01
N THR A 633 18.09 -13.22 1.25
CA THR A 633 18.47 -12.49 2.47
C THR A 633 17.74 -11.15 2.55
N ALA A 634 17.68 -10.42 1.45
CA ALA A 634 17.01 -9.13 1.38
C ALA A 634 15.49 -9.26 1.61
N LEU A 635 14.83 -10.26 1.03
CA LEU A 635 13.39 -10.51 1.28
C LEU A 635 13.11 -10.83 2.75
N ARG A 636 14.03 -11.52 3.43
CA ARG A 636 13.90 -11.93 4.85
C ARG A 636 14.30 -10.87 5.88
N GLN A 637 14.79 -9.70 5.46
CA GLN A 637 15.38 -8.71 6.36
C GLN A 637 14.51 -8.37 7.60
N ASN A 638 13.18 -8.34 7.44
CA ASN A 638 12.22 -8.05 8.52
C ASN A 638 11.31 -9.24 8.89
N ASN A 639 11.48 -10.39 8.22
CA ASN A 639 10.71 -11.60 8.46
C ASN A 639 11.59 -12.84 8.17
N SER A 640 12.34 -13.27 9.18
CA SER A 640 13.20 -14.45 9.07
C SER A 640 12.42 -15.76 8.87
N ALA A 641 11.14 -15.79 9.21
CA ALA A 641 10.25 -16.93 9.05
C ALA A 641 9.58 -17.02 7.67
N LEU A 642 9.86 -16.08 6.77
CA LEU A 642 9.27 -16.04 5.42
C LEU A 642 9.61 -17.32 4.64
N ASN A 643 8.57 -18.04 4.24
CA ASN A 643 8.73 -19.21 3.39
C ASN A 643 9.02 -18.79 1.95
N ILE A 644 10.08 -19.33 1.36
CA ILE A 644 10.48 -19.01 -0.02
C ILE A 644 10.63 -20.32 -0.79
N TRP A 645 9.88 -20.47 -1.89
CA TRP A 645 10.00 -21.58 -2.82
C TRP A 645 10.71 -21.16 -4.09
N MET A 646 11.75 -21.88 -4.49
CA MET A 646 12.50 -21.62 -5.73
C MET A 646 12.33 -22.80 -6.69
N PRO A 647 11.68 -22.62 -7.86
CA PRO A 647 11.52 -23.70 -8.83
C PRO A 647 12.84 -23.93 -9.58
N TYR A 648 12.94 -25.08 -10.25
CA TYR A 648 13.85 -25.17 -11.38
C TYR A 648 13.30 -24.31 -12.51
N LEU A 649 14.17 -23.53 -13.15
CA LEU A 649 13.85 -22.66 -14.28
C LEU A 649 13.36 -23.48 -15.48
N PRO A 650 12.36 -22.97 -16.23
CA PRO A 650 11.77 -23.68 -17.36
C PRO A 650 12.77 -23.92 -18.50
N TRP A 651 12.55 -24.99 -19.26
CA TRP A 651 13.30 -25.22 -20.50
C TRP A 651 12.94 -24.16 -21.54
N ARG A 652 13.91 -23.83 -22.38
CA ARG A 652 13.78 -22.79 -23.41
C ARG A 652 14.58 -23.17 -24.66
N ASN A 653 14.13 -22.70 -25.81
CA ASN A 653 14.75 -22.97 -27.10
C ASN A 653 14.69 -21.75 -28.03
N ASP A 654 14.77 -20.56 -27.42
CA ASP A 654 14.68 -19.28 -28.10
C ASP A 654 16.04 -18.80 -28.63
N GLY A 655 16.01 -18.02 -29.72
CA GLY A 655 17.19 -17.47 -30.38
C GLY A 655 17.69 -18.34 -31.54
N THR A 656 18.96 -18.16 -31.93
CA THR A 656 19.59 -19.05 -32.92
C THR A 656 19.86 -20.42 -32.31
N LEU A 657 20.09 -21.45 -33.13
CA LEU A 657 20.43 -22.80 -32.64
C LEU A 657 21.61 -22.80 -31.65
N ALA A 658 22.62 -21.97 -31.91
CA ALA A 658 23.78 -21.84 -31.03
C ALA A 658 23.41 -21.16 -29.70
N ASP A 659 22.61 -20.09 -29.75
CA ASP A 659 22.13 -19.40 -28.54
C ASP A 659 21.23 -20.31 -27.70
N ALA A 660 20.30 -21.02 -28.33
CA ALA A 660 19.40 -21.95 -27.68
C ALA A 660 20.18 -23.06 -26.96
N THR A 661 21.17 -23.66 -27.63
CA THR A 661 22.03 -24.68 -27.01
C THR A 661 22.77 -24.14 -25.79
N LEU A 662 23.35 -22.95 -25.89
CA LEU A 662 24.08 -22.31 -24.78
C LEU A 662 23.14 -21.99 -23.61
N ARG A 663 21.97 -21.41 -23.89
CA ARG A 663 20.96 -21.06 -22.89
C ARG A 663 20.45 -22.30 -22.18
N GLN A 664 20.17 -23.39 -22.90
CA GLN A 664 19.78 -24.68 -22.31
C GLN A 664 20.84 -25.21 -21.35
N GLN A 665 22.11 -25.23 -21.75
CA GLN A 665 23.22 -25.67 -20.90
C GLN A 665 23.34 -24.83 -19.63
N ARG A 666 23.19 -23.51 -19.74
CA ARG A 666 23.24 -22.60 -18.59
C ARG A 666 22.05 -22.75 -17.67
N THR A 667 20.83 -22.83 -18.20
CA THR A 667 19.62 -23.08 -17.41
C THR A 667 19.75 -24.40 -16.63
N GLN A 668 20.27 -25.46 -17.25
CA GLN A 668 20.56 -26.72 -16.53
C GLN A 668 21.58 -26.53 -15.41
N SER A 669 22.67 -25.79 -15.66
CA SER A 669 23.67 -25.52 -14.63
C SER A 669 23.07 -24.73 -13.46
N TYR A 670 22.29 -23.69 -13.74
CA TYR A 670 21.59 -22.88 -12.74
C TYR A 670 20.60 -23.73 -11.95
N ASN A 671 19.88 -24.63 -12.59
CA ASN A 671 18.96 -25.55 -11.91
C ASN A 671 19.68 -26.44 -10.88
N LEU A 672 20.85 -26.99 -11.22
CA LEU A 672 21.68 -27.73 -10.25
C LEU A 672 22.10 -26.84 -9.06
N LYS A 673 22.38 -25.57 -9.33
CA LYS A 673 22.74 -24.58 -8.31
C LYS A 673 21.58 -24.18 -7.42
N ILE A 674 20.38 -23.98 -7.96
CA ILE A 674 19.17 -23.67 -7.18
C ILE A 674 18.92 -24.78 -6.15
N SER A 675 18.94 -26.04 -6.57
CA SER A 675 18.73 -27.18 -5.66
C SER A 675 19.80 -27.26 -4.56
N SER A 676 21.06 -27.00 -4.92
CA SER A 676 22.17 -26.94 -3.95
C SER A 676 21.99 -25.78 -2.96
N LEU A 677 21.59 -24.60 -3.44
CA LEU A 677 21.35 -23.41 -2.61
C LEU A 677 20.18 -23.63 -1.65
N VAL A 678 19.02 -24.11 -2.14
CA VAL A 678 17.87 -24.49 -1.29
C VAL A 678 18.31 -25.43 -0.18
N SER A 679 19.06 -26.47 -0.53
CA SER A 679 19.55 -27.45 0.44
C SER A 679 20.49 -26.83 1.47
N SER A 680 21.34 -25.88 1.06
CA SER A 680 22.27 -25.19 1.95
C SER A 680 21.60 -24.19 2.89
N LEU A 681 20.54 -23.51 2.44
CA LEU A 681 19.79 -22.55 3.24
C LEU A 681 18.85 -23.26 4.23
N GLY A 682 18.32 -24.43 3.86
CA GLY A 682 17.36 -25.18 4.69
C GLY A 682 16.03 -24.44 4.89
N ALA A 683 15.16 -24.99 5.74
CA ALA A 683 13.90 -24.32 6.08
C ALA A 683 14.16 -22.95 6.73
N PRO A 684 13.39 -21.89 6.38
CA PRO A 684 12.14 -21.89 5.60
C PRO A 684 12.33 -21.67 4.08
N THR A 685 13.43 -22.14 3.49
CA THR A 685 13.62 -22.19 2.03
C THR A 685 13.30 -23.59 1.50
N TYR A 686 12.54 -23.66 0.42
CA TYR A 686 12.05 -24.91 -0.15
C TYR A 686 12.29 -24.96 -1.66
N LEU A 687 12.42 -26.18 -2.18
CA LEU A 687 12.50 -26.40 -3.62
C LEU A 687 11.09 -26.38 -4.19
N GLY A 688 10.90 -25.61 -5.24
CA GLY A 688 9.68 -25.54 -6.03
C GLY A 688 9.60 -26.67 -7.07
N PRO A 689 8.67 -26.56 -8.04
CA PRO A 689 8.52 -27.55 -9.10
C PRO A 689 9.71 -27.62 -10.06
N ASP A 690 9.82 -28.76 -10.76
CA ASP A 690 10.68 -28.92 -11.93
C ASP A 690 9.99 -28.45 -13.20
N LEU A 691 10.15 -27.17 -13.50
CA LEU A 691 9.63 -26.58 -14.73
C LEU A 691 10.54 -26.89 -15.92
N TYR A 692 11.81 -27.25 -15.71
CA TYR A 692 12.70 -27.60 -16.80
C TYR A 692 12.21 -28.84 -17.53
N THR A 693 12.04 -29.94 -16.79
CA THR A 693 11.60 -31.21 -17.40
C THR A 693 10.17 -31.14 -17.92
N THR A 694 9.33 -30.26 -17.34
CA THR A 694 7.95 -30.01 -17.77
C THR A 694 7.87 -29.49 -19.21
N PHE A 695 8.86 -28.73 -19.69
CA PHE A 695 8.86 -28.09 -21.00
C PHE A 695 9.94 -28.62 -21.97
N THR A 696 10.64 -29.71 -21.66
CA THR A 696 11.63 -30.32 -22.58
C THR A 696 10.97 -31.06 -23.77
N ASP A 697 11.66 -31.12 -24.91
CA ASP A 697 11.21 -31.69 -26.19
C ASP A 697 10.47 -33.05 -26.10
N GLY A 698 9.38 -33.15 -26.87
CA GLY A 698 8.46 -34.30 -26.91
C GLY A 698 7.12 -34.06 -26.19
N VAL A 699 7.06 -33.04 -25.33
CA VAL A 699 5.88 -32.64 -24.52
C VAL A 699 5.28 -31.30 -24.98
N ASN A 700 5.93 -30.60 -25.92
CA ASN A 700 5.75 -29.16 -26.20
C ASN A 700 4.67 -28.76 -27.21
N ALA A 701 3.86 -29.68 -27.75
CA ALA A 701 2.83 -29.31 -28.73
C ALA A 701 1.74 -28.45 -28.06
N GLY A 702 1.84 -27.12 -28.22
CA GLY A 702 0.87 -26.14 -27.72
C GLY A 702 1.11 -25.59 -26.32
N LEU A 703 2.22 -25.96 -25.64
CA LEU A 703 2.55 -25.48 -24.29
C LEU A 703 3.51 -24.29 -24.25
N MET A 704 4.33 -24.12 -25.29
CA MET A 704 5.25 -23.00 -25.47
C MET A 704 4.80 -22.15 -26.65
N ASP A 705 4.93 -20.83 -26.54
CA ASP A 705 4.64 -19.90 -27.63
C ASP A 705 5.70 -20.00 -28.76
N ALA A 706 5.44 -19.32 -29.87
CA ALA A 706 6.30 -19.31 -31.05
C ALA A 706 7.73 -18.82 -30.77
N ASP A 707 7.93 -18.00 -29.73
CA ASP A 707 9.26 -17.56 -29.31
C ASP A 707 10.09 -18.63 -28.59
N GLN A 708 9.48 -19.75 -28.20
CA GLN A 708 10.11 -20.87 -27.50
C GLN A 708 10.76 -20.48 -26.15
N LEU A 709 10.31 -19.37 -25.56
CA LEU A 709 10.71 -18.86 -24.24
C LEU A 709 9.51 -18.80 -23.29
N HIS A 710 8.40 -18.23 -23.74
CA HIS A 710 7.23 -18.04 -22.90
C HIS A 710 6.24 -19.22 -23.06
N PRO A 711 5.66 -19.72 -21.96
CA PRO A 711 4.54 -20.64 -22.03
C PRO A 711 3.31 -19.99 -22.69
N THR A 712 2.49 -20.80 -23.36
CA THR A 712 1.12 -20.41 -23.70
C THR A 712 0.24 -20.46 -22.45
N GLN A 713 -1.03 -20.03 -22.53
CA GLN A 713 -1.98 -20.21 -21.42
C GLN A 713 -2.10 -21.67 -20.96
N ALA A 714 -2.04 -22.64 -21.88
CA ALA A 714 -2.05 -24.06 -21.53
C ALA A 714 -0.77 -24.46 -20.77
N GLY A 715 0.38 -23.89 -21.15
CA GLY A 715 1.64 -24.03 -20.42
C GLY A 715 1.57 -23.43 -19.01
N TYR A 716 0.99 -22.24 -18.84
CA TYR A 716 0.78 -21.62 -17.52
C TYR A 716 -0.15 -22.44 -16.62
N ASN A 717 -1.20 -23.04 -17.18
CA ASN A 717 -2.05 -23.96 -16.42
C ASN A 717 -1.29 -25.20 -15.94
N LEU A 718 -0.38 -25.73 -16.77
CA LEU A 718 0.50 -26.84 -16.36
C LEU A 718 1.51 -26.39 -15.29
N MET A 719 2.04 -25.16 -15.37
CA MET A 719 2.85 -24.60 -14.28
C MET A 719 2.05 -24.52 -12.97
N ALA A 720 0.79 -24.11 -13.02
CA ALA A 720 -0.09 -24.11 -11.85
C ALA A 720 -0.27 -25.52 -11.27
N ASP A 721 -0.41 -26.55 -12.10
CA ASP A 721 -0.44 -27.96 -11.64
C ASP A 721 0.84 -28.35 -10.91
N ARG A 722 2.00 -27.99 -11.46
CA ARG A 722 3.30 -28.31 -10.87
C ARG A 722 3.54 -27.58 -9.56
N TRP A 723 3.21 -26.29 -9.50
CA TRP A 723 3.25 -25.52 -8.27
C TRP A 723 2.32 -26.12 -7.21
N ALA A 724 1.07 -26.42 -7.56
CA ALA A 724 0.12 -27.03 -6.64
C ALA A 724 0.61 -28.39 -6.11
N GLN A 725 1.20 -29.25 -6.95
CA GLN A 725 1.77 -30.54 -6.50
C GLN A 725 2.79 -30.36 -5.36
N VAL A 726 3.66 -29.37 -5.46
CA VAL A 726 4.68 -29.07 -4.45
C VAL A 726 4.07 -28.40 -3.21
N LEU A 727 3.22 -27.38 -3.41
CA LEU A 727 2.69 -26.58 -2.31
C LEU A 727 1.65 -27.35 -1.48
N CYS A 728 0.74 -28.10 -2.12
CA CYS A 728 -0.29 -28.89 -1.44
C CYS A 728 0.27 -30.05 -0.61
N SER A 729 1.49 -30.52 -0.92
CA SER A 729 2.16 -31.59 -0.16
C SER A 729 3.15 -31.06 0.89
N SER A 730 3.36 -29.75 0.94
CA SER A 730 4.33 -29.13 1.83
C SER A 730 3.79 -29.01 3.26
N SER A 731 4.60 -29.41 4.25
CA SER A 731 4.30 -29.16 5.66
C SER A 731 4.33 -27.67 6.04
N ALA A 732 4.97 -26.82 5.22
CA ALA A 732 5.00 -25.37 5.43
C ALA A 732 3.67 -24.69 5.07
N LEU A 733 2.83 -25.36 4.27
CA LEU A 733 1.48 -24.91 3.93
C LEU A 733 0.46 -25.99 4.33
N PRO A 734 0.18 -26.15 5.63
CA PRO A 734 -0.70 -27.21 6.11
C PRO A 734 -2.13 -27.02 5.59
N VAL A 735 -2.79 -28.13 5.25
CA VAL A 735 -4.20 -28.15 4.89
C VAL A 735 -5.04 -27.73 6.09
N GLU A 736 -6.01 -26.84 5.86
CA GLU A 736 -6.94 -26.41 6.89
C GLU A 736 -7.92 -27.56 7.21
N PRO A 737 -8.10 -27.93 8.50
CA PRO A 737 -8.99 -29.01 8.90
C PRO A 737 -10.43 -28.81 8.39
N ILE A 738 -11.13 -29.88 7.99
CA ILE A 738 -12.55 -29.80 7.62
C ILE A 738 -13.39 -29.45 8.87
N PRO A 739 -14.42 -28.57 8.80
CA PRO A 739 -15.20 -28.25 9.99
C PRO A 739 -15.90 -29.52 10.48
N THR A 740 -15.79 -29.81 11.77
CA THR A 740 -16.64 -30.85 12.37
C THR A 740 -18.05 -30.27 12.49
N ALA A 741 -19.09 -31.01 12.12
CA ALA A 741 -20.46 -30.54 12.24
C ALA A 741 -20.79 -30.26 13.72
N THR A 742 -20.79 -28.98 14.12
CA THR A 742 -21.12 -28.59 15.48
C THR A 742 -22.64 -28.61 15.64
N THR A 743 -23.14 -29.41 16.59
CA THR A 743 -24.52 -29.32 17.06
C THR A 743 -24.68 -27.97 17.75
N ALA A 744 -25.58 -27.11 17.24
CA ALA A 744 -25.83 -25.78 17.79
C ALA A 744 -26.10 -25.89 19.30
N THR A 745 -25.17 -25.39 20.12
CA THR A 745 -25.37 -25.29 21.56
C THR A 745 -25.61 -23.83 21.88
N THR A 746 -26.87 -23.46 22.06
CA THR A 746 -27.27 -22.12 22.47
C THR A 746 -26.87 -21.94 23.93
N THR A 747 -25.70 -21.36 24.20
CA THR A 747 -25.34 -20.89 25.54
C THR A 747 -26.05 -19.57 25.81
N THR A 748 -27.14 -19.62 26.58
CA THR A 748 -27.77 -18.43 27.15
C THR A 748 -26.87 -17.88 28.25
N ALA A 749 -26.25 -16.73 28.03
CA ALA A 749 -25.59 -16.00 29.11
C ALA A 749 -26.66 -15.56 30.12
N THR A 750 -26.64 -16.17 31.32
CA THR A 750 -27.51 -15.76 32.43
C THR A 750 -26.93 -14.51 33.04
N ALA A 751 -27.63 -13.37 32.90
CA ALA A 751 -27.26 -12.12 33.56
C ALA A 751 -27.22 -12.35 35.08
N THR A 752 -26.03 -12.20 35.69
CA THR A 752 -25.90 -12.24 37.15
C THR A 752 -26.33 -10.88 37.68
N THR A 753 -27.53 -10.81 38.24
CA THR A 753 -28.03 -9.61 38.92
C THR A 753 -27.35 -9.50 40.28
N THR A 754 -26.37 -8.60 40.43
CA THR A 754 -25.86 -8.22 41.75
C THR A 754 -26.88 -7.34 42.46
N THR A 755 -27.67 -7.93 43.35
CA THR A 755 -28.51 -7.20 44.29
C THR A 755 -27.63 -6.62 45.40
N ALA A 756 -27.46 -5.30 45.42
CA ALA A 756 -26.80 -4.60 46.52
C ALA A 756 -27.61 -4.79 47.81
N THR A 757 -27.02 -5.46 48.80
CA THR A 757 -27.60 -5.60 50.15
C THR A 757 -27.07 -4.44 51.02
N PRO A 758 -27.90 -3.73 51.81
CA PRO A 758 -27.43 -2.64 52.66
C PRO A 758 -26.48 -3.15 53.73
N GLN A 759 -25.25 -2.64 53.76
CA GLN A 759 -24.27 -2.97 54.78
C GLN A 759 -24.64 -2.27 56.11
N ASN A 760 -25.11 -3.07 57.07
CA ASN A 760 -25.07 -2.71 58.49
C ASN A 760 -23.61 -2.69 58.96
N GLN A 761 -23.21 -1.57 59.57
CA GLN A 761 -21.96 -1.40 60.32
C GLN A 761 -21.84 -2.41 61.49
N PRO A 762 -20.65 -2.96 61.73
CA PRO A 762 -20.19 -3.23 63.09
C PRO A 762 -18.82 -2.58 63.38
N PRO A 763 -18.45 -2.47 64.67
CA PRO A 763 -17.64 -1.37 65.17
C PRO A 763 -16.13 -1.60 65.09
N TYR A 764 -15.44 -0.46 65.10
CA TYR A 764 -14.01 -0.28 65.38
C TYR A 764 -13.46 -1.26 66.42
N ASN A 765 -12.33 -1.89 66.09
CA ASN A 765 -11.26 -2.12 67.06
C ASN A 765 -9.89 -2.05 66.41
N LYS A 766 -9.02 -1.24 67.04
CA LYS A 766 -7.60 -1.06 66.74
C LYS A 766 -6.83 -2.28 67.19
N GLU A 767 -5.89 -2.76 66.36
CA GLU A 767 -4.61 -3.26 66.86
C GLU A 767 -3.52 -3.16 65.78
N TYR A 768 -2.28 -3.03 66.26
CA TYR A 768 -1.10 -2.45 65.62
C TYR A 768 -0.12 -3.53 65.10
N LEU A 769 0.63 -3.16 64.04
CA LEU A 769 2.00 -3.61 63.64
C LEU A 769 2.19 -4.97 62.91
N PRO A 770 3.31 -5.19 62.17
CA PRO A 770 3.84 -4.38 61.05
C PRO A 770 4.39 -5.22 59.87
N LEU A 771 4.79 -4.49 58.81
CA LEU A 771 5.76 -4.82 57.73
C LEU A 771 6.62 -6.09 57.90
N VAL A 772 6.69 -6.89 56.83
CA VAL A 772 7.96 -7.46 56.33
C VAL A 772 8.01 -7.35 54.81
N VAL A 773 9.09 -6.71 54.35
CA VAL A 773 9.52 -6.49 52.97
C VAL A 773 10.11 -7.78 52.38
N ARG A 774 9.75 -8.11 51.14
CA ARG A 774 10.69 -8.53 50.07
C ARG A 774 10.17 -8.06 48.74
#